data_AF-A0A436RZB0-F1
#
_entry.id   AF-A0A436RZB0-F1
#
_cell.length_a   1.000
_cell.length_b   1.000
_cell.length_c   1.000
_cell.angle_alpha   90.00
_cell.angle_beta   90.00
_cell.angle_gamma   90.00
#
_symmetry.space_group_name_H-M   'P 1'
#
loop_
_entity.id
_entity.type
_entity.pdbx_description
1 polymer ?
#
loop_
_entity_poly.entity_id
_entity_poly.type
_entity_poly.pdbx_seq_one_letter_code
_entity_poly.pdbx_strand_id
1 'polypeptide(L)'
;LRDWTSWCGIRRRAVSHNLGALVDDIEAGLVRPAEAQSAFRLAYVRWWLPATLDADPVLRNFRRFQHEHAIEDFREIDDLVRAQASLRVISAIAHGLPAVQGVPRNSELGLLRHQMELQRPSRSIREMIGAMPTSFAKLAPCMLMSPLSIAQYLPPDQALFDVVIFDEASQITTWDAVGAIARAHQTIIVGDPKQLPPTNFFGRNEEDEEVVEHEKDLESILDEAKAAGIPVRDLRWHYRSRNESLIAFSNHHYYQNRLITFPSPTVEDRAVQLRKITTGIYDRGKSRTNRIEAQAVTDEAVSRMRRWLALPEKDRPTLGVITFNAQQQSLILDLFDKARQTEPELEWFFADERIEPAIVKNLENVQGDERDIILFSITFSQDNAGKRSMDFGALNRDGGERRLNVAVTRARQELIVFSGFAADQIDPNRTKAIGVQHLKAFLDFAERGAVALPAQERGSVGALESPFEEAVAAELEKRGWTIVPQVGISGFRVDIGIRHPDLAGAYLAGVECDGATYHSSATARDRDKVREQVLRGLGWNIVRVWSTDWWFDLEGCTERLHASLAALLEESRRKQAEQQESEAAIHWDMGHKVDPMDPLPAEDLASAGEPEHPSIKSEPELVAAPLATGERPSASAGILPAAAHSTHDTVPTGGRYRLTDLTGFSTSPDQFYDFVYRGTLRSMVDAVIEQEGPLRDDVLAQRIARAHGWLRTGNKIRERIDLHLREFDRTEESSGSFLWKRGTVVDLLDYRMPFDADARRSIADIPIAELAAVVVANEDILEQSDPALDLARLLGVERLAAISRSRLDEAIDRAQRNLAST
;
A
#
# COMPACT_ATOMS: atom_id res chain seq x y z
N LEU A 1 -35.39 66.97 -39.27
CA LEU A 1 -36.86 66.83 -39.30
C LEU A 1 -37.31 65.38 -39.37
N ARG A 2 -36.83 64.58 -40.33
CA ARG A 2 -37.18 63.15 -40.47
C ARG A 2 -36.89 62.30 -39.22
N ASP A 3 -35.70 62.45 -38.62
CA ASP A 3 -35.32 61.70 -37.41
C ASP A 3 -36.13 62.14 -36.19
N TRP A 4 -36.38 63.45 -36.06
CA TRP A 4 -37.26 64.01 -35.03
C TRP A 4 -38.70 63.48 -35.14
N THR A 5 -39.26 63.42 -36.34
CA THR A 5 -40.60 62.84 -36.56
C THR A 5 -40.63 61.33 -36.25
N SER A 6 -39.55 60.61 -36.54
CA SER A 6 -39.39 59.20 -36.19
C SER A 6 -39.34 59.00 -34.67
N TRP A 7 -38.54 59.82 -33.96
CA TRP A 7 -38.49 59.87 -32.50
C TRP A 7 -39.87 60.16 -31.90
N CYS A 8 -40.57 61.21 -32.34
CA CYS A 8 -41.92 61.51 -31.85
C CYS A 8 -42.93 60.37 -32.09
N GLY A 9 -42.74 59.56 -33.13
CA GLY A 9 -43.53 58.35 -33.40
C GLY A 9 -43.19 57.20 -32.44
N ILE A 10 -41.91 56.95 -32.19
CA ILE A 10 -41.44 55.95 -31.21
C ILE A 10 -41.85 56.35 -29.80
N ARG A 11 -41.65 57.62 -29.42
CA ARG A 11 -42.06 58.23 -28.16
C ARG A 11 -43.53 57.97 -27.85
N ARG A 12 -44.43 58.29 -28.80
CA ARG A 12 -45.87 58.05 -28.64
C ARG A 12 -46.20 56.57 -28.42
N ARG A 13 -45.53 55.66 -29.14
CA ARG A 13 -45.69 54.22 -28.94
C ARG A 13 -45.20 53.78 -27.56
N ALA A 14 -44.02 54.22 -27.13
CA ALA A 14 -43.46 53.90 -25.82
C ALA A 14 -44.39 54.37 -24.68
N VAL A 15 -44.88 55.61 -24.76
CA VAL A 15 -45.87 56.15 -23.80
C VAL A 15 -47.16 55.33 -23.80
N SER A 16 -47.67 54.92 -24.98
CA SER A 16 -48.88 54.08 -25.06
C SER A 16 -48.70 52.67 -24.48
N HIS A 17 -47.47 52.20 -24.33
CA HIS A 17 -47.11 50.96 -23.65
C HIS A 17 -46.68 51.17 -22.19
N ASN A 18 -47.03 52.31 -21.58
CA ASN A 18 -46.69 52.69 -20.21
C ASN A 18 -45.17 52.84 -19.92
N LEU A 19 -44.35 53.10 -20.94
CA LEU A 19 -42.91 53.37 -20.80
C LEU A 19 -42.60 54.87 -20.67
N GLY A 20 -43.55 55.67 -20.16
CA GLY A 20 -43.42 57.13 -20.07
C GLY A 20 -42.21 57.58 -19.26
N ALA A 21 -41.98 56.98 -18.09
CA ALA A 21 -40.83 57.31 -17.23
C ALA A 21 -39.47 57.09 -17.93
N LEU A 22 -39.33 56.00 -18.69
CA LEU A 22 -38.10 55.73 -19.46
C LEU A 22 -37.89 56.76 -20.58
N VAL A 23 -38.97 57.21 -21.22
CA VAL A 23 -38.92 58.28 -22.22
C VAL A 23 -38.46 59.58 -21.57
N ASP A 24 -39.03 59.94 -20.43
CA ASP A 24 -38.68 61.15 -19.69
C ASP A 24 -37.21 61.12 -19.24
N ASP A 25 -36.70 59.98 -18.77
CA ASP A 25 -35.30 59.79 -18.38
C ASP A 25 -34.32 59.90 -19.58
N ILE A 26 -34.73 59.43 -20.76
CA ILE A 26 -33.95 59.60 -22.00
C ILE A 26 -33.96 61.07 -22.45
N GLU A 27 -35.11 61.74 -22.37
CA GLU A 27 -35.26 63.17 -22.74
C GLU A 27 -34.50 64.08 -21.77
N ALA A 28 -34.42 63.73 -20.49
CA ALA A 28 -33.64 64.42 -19.47
C ALA A 28 -32.13 64.13 -19.53
N GLY A 29 -31.71 63.17 -20.37
CA GLY A 29 -30.31 62.76 -20.50
C GLY A 29 -29.78 61.93 -19.33
N LEU A 30 -30.66 61.46 -18.43
CA LEU A 30 -30.32 60.57 -17.31
C LEU A 30 -29.98 59.16 -17.81
N VAL A 31 -30.62 58.72 -18.89
CA VAL A 31 -30.31 57.46 -19.58
C VAL A 31 -29.78 57.75 -20.97
N ARG A 32 -28.55 57.30 -21.25
CA ARG A 32 -27.99 57.43 -22.60
C ARG A 32 -28.78 56.56 -23.57
N PRO A 33 -29.02 57.00 -24.82
CA PRO A 33 -29.78 56.21 -25.79
C PRO A 33 -29.25 54.79 -26.01
N ALA A 34 -27.93 54.59 -25.94
CA ALA A 34 -27.30 53.28 -26.05
C ALA A 34 -27.59 52.35 -24.86
N GLU A 35 -27.98 52.89 -23.71
CA GLU A 35 -28.23 52.15 -22.45
C GLU A 35 -29.72 51.93 -22.19
N ALA A 36 -30.60 52.53 -23.00
CA ALA A 36 -32.05 52.49 -22.81
C ALA A 36 -32.60 51.06 -22.64
N GLN A 37 -32.09 50.10 -23.41
CA GLN A 37 -32.52 48.71 -23.31
C GLN A 37 -32.10 48.06 -21.98
N SER A 38 -30.86 48.30 -21.53
CA SER A 38 -30.34 47.78 -20.26
C SER A 38 -31.05 48.43 -19.06
N ALA A 39 -31.29 49.74 -19.13
CA ALA A 39 -32.04 50.47 -18.11
C ALA A 39 -33.48 49.96 -17.97
N PHE A 40 -34.17 49.72 -19.09
CA PHE A 40 -35.50 49.12 -19.08
C PHE A 40 -35.50 47.72 -18.45
N ARG A 41 -34.58 46.85 -18.88
CA ARG A 41 -34.46 45.47 -18.34
C ARG A 41 -34.22 45.50 -16.84
N LEU A 42 -33.32 46.35 -16.36
CA LEU A 42 -33.02 46.50 -14.94
C LEU A 42 -34.24 46.99 -14.16
N ALA A 43 -34.93 48.01 -14.65
CA ALA A 43 -36.14 48.55 -14.02
C ALA A 43 -37.26 47.50 -13.96
N TYR A 44 -37.47 46.76 -15.05
CA TYR A 44 -38.45 45.68 -15.11
C TYR A 44 -38.14 44.56 -14.11
N VAL A 45 -36.90 44.07 -14.07
CA VAL A 45 -36.48 43.02 -13.13
C VAL A 45 -36.60 43.50 -11.67
N ARG A 46 -36.20 44.75 -11.37
CA ARG A 46 -36.34 45.33 -10.02
C ARG A 46 -37.79 45.43 -9.56
N TRP A 47 -38.74 45.63 -10.46
CA TRP A 47 -40.17 45.62 -10.14
C TRP A 47 -40.73 44.19 -10.02
N TRP A 48 -40.43 43.33 -10.98
CA TRP A 48 -41.02 41.99 -11.09
C TRP A 48 -40.50 41.02 -10.01
N LEU A 49 -39.21 41.09 -9.70
CA LEU A 49 -38.55 40.09 -8.85
C LEU A 49 -39.08 40.10 -7.40
N PRO A 50 -39.23 41.24 -6.69
CA PRO A 50 -39.84 41.25 -5.36
C PRO A 50 -41.25 40.65 -5.36
N ALA A 51 -42.08 41.00 -6.35
CA ALA A 51 -43.44 40.45 -6.47
C ALA A 51 -43.44 38.93 -6.66
N THR A 52 -42.45 38.40 -7.38
CA THR A 52 -42.30 36.95 -7.60
C THR A 52 -41.78 36.25 -6.36
N LEU A 53 -40.78 36.82 -5.68
CA LEU A 53 -40.24 36.28 -4.42
C LEU A 53 -41.28 36.28 -3.30
N ASP A 54 -42.10 37.33 -3.20
CA ASP A 54 -43.16 37.44 -2.18
C ASP A 54 -44.33 36.48 -2.41
N ALA A 55 -44.54 36.09 -3.67
CA ALA A 55 -45.56 35.11 -4.05
C ALA A 55 -45.16 33.67 -3.68
N ASP A 56 -43.86 33.37 -3.60
CA ASP A 56 -43.35 32.06 -3.18
C ASP A 56 -43.09 32.03 -1.66
N PRO A 57 -43.86 31.25 -0.87
CA PRO A 57 -43.67 31.18 0.58
C PRO A 57 -42.29 30.68 1.01
N VAL A 58 -41.63 29.83 0.21
CA VAL A 58 -40.30 29.27 0.52
C VAL A 58 -39.25 30.36 0.38
N LEU A 59 -39.26 31.09 -0.74
CA LEU A 59 -38.29 32.16 -0.99
C LEU A 59 -38.52 33.35 -0.05
N ARG A 60 -39.78 33.75 0.18
CA ARG A 60 -40.13 34.84 1.10
C ARG A 60 -39.69 34.59 2.54
N ASN A 61 -39.84 33.35 3.00
CA ASN A 61 -39.52 32.96 4.38
C ASN A 61 -38.10 32.44 4.53
N PHE A 62 -37.31 32.37 3.44
CA PHE A 62 -35.93 31.93 3.53
C PHE A 62 -35.15 32.84 4.47
N ARG A 63 -34.48 32.23 5.44
CA ARG A 63 -33.57 32.90 6.37
C ARG A 63 -32.31 32.07 6.46
N ARG A 64 -31.18 32.66 6.12
CA ARG A 64 -29.87 32.00 6.11
C ARG A 64 -29.61 31.22 7.41
N PHE A 65 -29.73 31.89 8.56
CA PHE A 65 -29.42 31.27 9.85
C PHE A 65 -30.30 30.05 10.16
N GLN A 66 -31.59 30.07 9.76
CA GLN A 66 -32.47 28.92 9.93
C GLN A 66 -32.09 27.78 8.99
N HIS A 67 -31.68 28.12 7.77
CA HIS A 67 -31.26 27.14 6.79
C HIS A 67 -29.94 26.44 7.18
N GLU A 68 -28.94 27.22 7.61
CA GLU A 68 -27.67 26.70 8.11
C GLU A 68 -27.87 25.84 9.36
N HIS A 69 -28.69 26.29 10.31
CA HIS A 69 -29.04 25.49 11.50
C HIS A 69 -29.75 24.18 11.13
N ALA A 70 -30.67 24.20 10.17
CA ALA A 70 -31.33 22.98 9.70
C ALA A 70 -30.34 22.00 9.03
N ILE A 71 -29.30 22.50 8.36
CA ILE A 71 -28.22 21.67 7.79
C ILE A 71 -27.38 21.06 8.92
N GLU A 72 -27.05 21.83 9.94
CA GLU A 72 -26.32 21.36 11.14
C GLU A 72 -27.12 20.27 11.86
N ASP A 73 -28.38 20.53 12.20
CA ASP A 73 -29.28 19.56 12.82
C ASP A 73 -29.38 18.27 12.00
N PHE A 74 -29.51 18.39 10.67
CA PHE A 74 -29.52 17.25 9.77
C PHE A 74 -28.22 16.43 9.85
N ARG A 75 -27.06 17.10 9.84
CA ARG A 75 -25.75 16.43 9.94
C ARG A 75 -25.62 15.66 11.25
N GLU A 76 -25.96 16.30 12.37
CA GLU A 76 -25.91 15.73 13.71
C GLU A 76 -26.84 14.52 13.84
N ILE A 77 -28.10 14.65 13.41
CA ILE A 77 -29.07 13.55 13.44
C ILE A 77 -28.59 12.39 12.55
N ASP A 78 -28.05 12.67 11.37
CA ASP A 78 -27.51 11.63 10.47
C ASP A 78 -26.32 10.89 11.11
N ASP A 79 -25.43 11.59 11.83
CA ASP A 79 -24.34 10.97 12.59
C ASP A 79 -24.84 10.14 13.78
N LEU A 80 -25.83 10.64 14.52
CA LEU A 80 -26.48 9.89 15.59
C LEU A 80 -27.13 8.61 15.07
N VAL A 81 -27.86 8.69 13.95
CA VAL A 81 -28.47 7.52 13.31
C VAL A 81 -27.40 6.53 12.86
N ARG A 82 -26.30 6.99 12.26
CA ARG A 82 -25.18 6.14 11.85
C ARG A 82 -24.52 5.44 13.03
N ALA A 83 -24.28 6.16 14.12
CA ALA A 83 -23.68 5.60 15.34
C ALA A 83 -24.59 4.56 16.01
N GLN A 84 -25.92 4.78 16.00
CA GLN A 84 -26.89 3.85 16.60
C GLN A 84 -27.25 2.67 15.68
N ALA A 85 -27.03 2.78 14.37
CA ALA A 85 -27.36 1.72 13.41
C ALA A 85 -26.60 0.42 13.71
N SER A 86 -25.32 0.51 14.09
CA SER A 86 -24.50 -0.66 14.46
C SER A 86 -25.07 -1.38 15.69
N LEU A 87 -25.46 -0.64 16.72
CA LEU A 87 -26.09 -1.19 17.93
C LEU A 87 -27.44 -1.85 17.61
N ARG A 88 -28.22 -1.28 16.70
CA ARG A 88 -29.47 -1.89 16.24
C ARG A 88 -29.23 -3.22 15.52
N VAL A 89 -28.19 -3.31 14.69
CA VAL A 89 -27.77 -4.56 14.04
C VAL A 89 -27.33 -5.59 15.09
N ILE A 90 -26.48 -5.20 16.04
CA ILE A 90 -26.03 -6.08 17.14
C ILE A 90 -27.22 -6.59 17.96
N SER A 91 -28.17 -5.71 18.30
CA SER A 91 -29.38 -6.08 19.03
C SER A 91 -30.25 -7.05 18.22
N ALA A 92 -30.42 -6.83 16.92
CA ALA A 92 -31.18 -7.73 16.05
C ALA A 92 -30.55 -9.13 15.99
N ILE A 93 -29.22 -9.23 16.02
CA ILE A 93 -28.48 -10.51 16.05
C ILE A 93 -28.67 -11.23 17.40
N ALA A 94 -28.73 -10.50 18.50
CA ALA A 94 -28.77 -11.07 19.85
C ALA A 94 -30.14 -11.69 20.24
N HIS A 95 -31.25 -11.37 19.55
CA HIS A 95 -32.62 -11.59 20.02
C HIS A 95 -33.18 -13.04 19.98
N GLY A 96 -32.33 -14.06 19.86
CA GLY A 96 -32.81 -15.44 19.84
C GLY A 96 -31.81 -16.51 20.29
N LEU A 97 -30.68 -16.12 20.85
CA LEU A 97 -29.67 -17.04 21.34
C LEU A 97 -29.74 -17.14 22.88
N PRO A 98 -29.75 -18.35 23.47
CA PRO A 98 -29.73 -18.51 24.92
C PRO A 98 -28.43 -17.96 25.51
N ALA A 99 -28.48 -17.49 26.76
CA ALA A 99 -27.28 -17.11 27.50
C ALA A 99 -26.31 -18.29 27.61
N VAL A 100 -24.99 -18.03 27.59
CA VAL A 100 -23.92 -19.06 27.58
C VAL A 100 -24.08 -20.12 28.68
N GLN A 101 -24.57 -19.71 29.85
CA GLN A 101 -24.80 -20.58 31.01
C GLN A 101 -26.09 -21.42 30.89
N GLY A 102 -27.06 -20.98 30.08
CA GLY A 102 -28.34 -21.64 29.85
C GLY A 102 -28.35 -22.61 28.67
N VAL A 103 -27.22 -22.84 28.01
CA VAL A 103 -27.10 -23.73 26.84
C VAL A 103 -27.12 -25.20 27.27
N PRO A 104 -28.12 -26.02 26.86
CA PRO A 104 -28.13 -27.45 27.15
C PRO A 104 -26.97 -28.17 26.46
N ARG A 105 -26.34 -29.15 27.14
CA ARG A 105 -25.21 -29.93 26.57
C ARG A 105 -25.55 -30.67 25.27
N ASN A 106 -26.81 -31.10 25.09
CA ASN A 106 -27.28 -31.82 23.91
C ASN A 106 -27.91 -30.90 22.84
N SER A 107 -27.49 -29.63 22.77
CA SER A 107 -27.98 -28.66 21.78
C SER A 107 -26.90 -28.30 20.76
N GLU A 108 -27.28 -27.70 19.63
CA GLU A 108 -26.36 -27.16 18.60
C GLU A 108 -25.24 -26.30 19.23
N LEU A 109 -25.63 -25.36 20.10
CA LEU A 109 -24.71 -24.48 20.81
C LEU A 109 -23.91 -25.21 21.90
N GLY A 110 -24.46 -26.26 22.50
CA GLY A 110 -23.77 -27.11 23.48
C GLY A 110 -22.62 -27.90 22.85
N LEU A 111 -22.83 -28.38 21.62
CA LEU A 111 -21.79 -29.01 20.80
C LEU A 111 -20.67 -28.01 20.47
N LEU A 112 -21.02 -26.80 20.03
CA LEU A 112 -20.04 -25.75 19.75
C LEU A 112 -19.20 -25.42 20.97
N ARG A 113 -19.85 -25.22 22.13
CA ARG A 113 -19.14 -24.96 23.39
C ARG A 113 -18.17 -26.10 23.76
N HIS A 114 -18.63 -27.35 23.63
CA HIS A 114 -17.78 -28.50 23.90
C HIS A 114 -16.54 -28.52 22.99
N GLN A 115 -16.70 -28.21 21.70
CA GLN A 115 -15.59 -28.15 20.75
C GLN A 115 -14.62 -26.99 21.03
N MET A 116 -15.12 -25.84 21.51
CA MET A 116 -14.28 -24.70 21.91
C MET A 116 -13.46 -24.96 23.18
N GLU A 117 -13.95 -25.82 24.09
CA GLU A 117 -13.24 -26.20 25.32
C GLU A 117 -12.08 -27.19 25.05
N LEU A 118 -12.06 -27.85 23.88
CA LEU A 118 -11.01 -28.79 23.51
C LEU A 118 -9.75 -28.04 23.02
N GLN A 119 -8.57 -28.44 23.50
CA GLN A 119 -7.29 -27.96 22.95
C GLN A 119 -7.11 -28.32 21.46
N ARG A 120 -7.81 -29.37 21.00
CA ARG A 120 -7.87 -29.80 19.61
C ARG A 120 -9.32 -30.16 19.28
N PRO A 121 -10.07 -29.29 18.57
CA PRO A 121 -11.41 -29.61 18.11
C PRO A 121 -11.40 -30.90 17.29
N SER A 122 -12.36 -31.78 17.54
CA SER A 122 -12.44 -33.11 16.92
C SER A 122 -13.28 -33.14 15.65
N ARG A 123 -13.96 -32.03 15.31
CA ARG A 123 -14.80 -31.90 14.11
C ARG A 123 -14.27 -30.81 13.19
N SER A 124 -14.41 -31.04 11.89
CA SER A 124 -14.11 -30.03 10.87
C SER A 124 -15.13 -28.88 10.89
N ILE A 125 -14.75 -27.73 10.32
CA ILE A 125 -15.65 -26.56 10.19
C ILE A 125 -16.94 -26.96 9.47
N ARG A 126 -16.83 -27.73 8.37
CA ARG A 126 -18.00 -28.19 7.61
C ARG A 126 -18.95 -29.05 8.45
N GLU A 127 -18.42 -30.00 9.23
CA GLU A 127 -19.23 -30.83 10.12
C GLU A 127 -19.87 -30.01 11.24
N MET A 128 -19.18 -28.98 11.73
CA MET A 128 -19.73 -28.07 12.74
C MET A 128 -20.88 -27.24 12.19
N ILE A 129 -20.74 -26.69 10.99
CA ILE A 129 -21.80 -25.95 10.30
C ILE A 129 -23.00 -26.86 10.04
N GLY A 130 -22.76 -28.06 9.51
CA GLY A 130 -23.83 -29.05 9.27
C GLY A 130 -24.53 -29.52 10.55
N ALA A 131 -23.83 -29.54 11.68
CA ALA A 131 -24.40 -29.87 12.98
C ALA A 131 -25.17 -28.72 13.65
N MET A 132 -25.18 -27.51 13.07
CA MET A 132 -25.85 -26.32 13.60
C MET A 132 -26.77 -25.63 12.58
N PRO A 133 -27.73 -26.34 11.96
CA PRO A 133 -28.55 -25.80 10.87
C PRO A 133 -29.39 -24.59 11.26
N THR A 134 -29.77 -24.43 12.54
CA THR A 134 -30.64 -23.33 12.99
C THR A 134 -29.91 -22.20 13.73
N SER A 135 -28.81 -22.53 14.41
CA SER A 135 -28.06 -21.58 15.24
C SER A 135 -26.91 -20.91 14.48
N PHE A 136 -26.35 -21.56 13.44
CA PHE A 136 -25.17 -21.05 12.75
C PHE A 136 -25.43 -19.69 12.08
N ALA A 137 -26.50 -19.54 11.32
CA ALA A 137 -26.85 -18.28 10.65
C ALA A 137 -27.18 -17.14 11.65
N LYS A 138 -27.57 -17.47 12.89
CA LYS A 138 -27.78 -16.48 13.96
C LYS A 138 -26.45 -16.03 14.58
N LEU A 139 -25.48 -16.93 14.70
CA LEU A 139 -24.15 -16.63 15.22
C LEU A 139 -23.28 -15.88 14.20
N ALA A 140 -23.38 -16.27 12.92
CA ALA A 140 -22.64 -15.71 11.81
C ALA A 140 -23.61 -15.26 10.69
N PRO A 141 -24.35 -14.15 10.89
CA PRO A 141 -25.33 -13.66 9.93
C PRO A 141 -24.70 -13.06 8.65
N CYS A 142 -23.41 -12.74 8.70
CA CYS A 142 -22.62 -12.30 7.56
C CYS A 142 -21.34 -13.12 7.52
N MET A 143 -20.99 -13.64 6.35
CA MET A 143 -19.80 -14.47 6.13
C MET A 143 -18.94 -13.86 5.04
N LEU A 144 -17.63 -13.76 5.31
CA LEU A 144 -16.63 -13.31 4.34
C LEU A 144 -15.78 -14.53 3.95
N MET A 145 -15.92 -14.99 2.71
CA MET A 145 -15.28 -16.22 2.23
C MET A 145 -14.89 -16.07 0.76
N SER A 146 -13.78 -16.69 0.35
CA SER A 146 -13.49 -16.87 -1.06
C SER A 146 -14.42 -17.94 -1.67
N PRO A 147 -14.64 -17.95 -3.00
CA PRO A 147 -15.46 -18.98 -3.65
C PRO A 147 -15.02 -20.42 -3.32
N LEU A 148 -13.71 -20.67 -3.24
CA LEU A 148 -13.17 -21.97 -2.85
C LEU A 148 -13.52 -22.33 -1.40
N SER A 149 -13.44 -21.37 -0.47
CA SER A 149 -13.83 -21.57 0.92
C SER A 149 -15.31 -21.89 1.07
N ILE A 150 -16.18 -21.30 0.24
CA ILE A 150 -17.62 -21.62 0.21
C ILE A 150 -17.80 -23.10 -0.13
N ALA A 151 -17.15 -23.59 -1.19
CA ALA A 151 -17.21 -24.99 -1.57
C ALA A 151 -16.61 -25.91 -0.50
N GLN A 152 -15.52 -25.50 0.16
CA GLN A 152 -14.83 -26.30 1.18
C GLN A 152 -15.58 -26.38 2.51
N TYR A 153 -16.22 -25.30 2.97
CA TYR A 153 -16.76 -25.23 4.33
C TYR A 153 -18.27 -25.35 4.40
N LEU A 154 -19.03 -24.94 3.38
CA LEU A 154 -20.49 -24.95 3.44
C LEU A 154 -21.06 -26.29 2.91
N PRO A 155 -21.84 -27.02 3.72
CA PRO A 155 -22.53 -28.23 3.26
C PRO A 155 -23.47 -27.96 2.08
N PRO A 156 -23.65 -28.90 1.13
CA PRO A 156 -24.57 -28.72 -0.01
C PRO A 156 -26.03 -28.49 0.39
N ASP A 157 -26.44 -29.07 1.51
CA ASP A 157 -27.79 -29.03 2.09
C ASP A 157 -28.01 -27.83 3.04
N GLN A 158 -27.03 -26.94 3.17
CA GLN A 158 -27.18 -25.71 3.94
C GLN A 158 -28.29 -24.82 3.35
N ALA A 159 -29.05 -24.16 4.23
CA ALA A 159 -30.05 -23.18 3.83
C ALA A 159 -29.44 -22.07 2.96
N LEU A 160 -30.23 -21.58 2.01
CA LEU A 160 -29.82 -20.49 1.12
C LEU A 160 -29.64 -19.19 1.90
N PHE A 161 -28.66 -18.40 1.48
CA PHE A 161 -28.47 -17.04 1.94
C PHE A 161 -29.49 -16.11 1.28
N ASP A 162 -29.90 -15.05 1.98
CA ASP A 162 -30.76 -14.03 1.38
C ASP A 162 -30.05 -13.31 0.23
N VAL A 163 -28.77 -12.97 0.43
CA VAL A 163 -27.95 -12.22 -0.51
C VAL A 163 -26.52 -12.77 -0.53
N VAL A 164 -25.96 -12.92 -1.73
CA VAL A 164 -24.51 -13.03 -1.95
C VAL A 164 -23.99 -11.78 -2.62
N ILE A 165 -22.87 -11.26 -2.13
CA ILE A 165 -22.19 -10.09 -2.68
C ILE A 165 -20.81 -10.54 -3.15
N PHE A 166 -20.55 -10.40 -4.44
CA PHE A 166 -19.21 -10.53 -5.01
C PHE A 166 -18.59 -9.14 -5.04
N ASP A 167 -17.52 -8.95 -4.28
CA ASP A 167 -16.65 -7.79 -4.39
C ASP A 167 -15.42 -8.14 -5.23
N GLU A 168 -14.79 -7.15 -5.88
CA GLU A 168 -13.70 -7.35 -6.84
C GLU A 168 -14.02 -8.42 -7.90
N ALA A 169 -15.28 -8.45 -8.36
CA ALA A 169 -15.82 -9.50 -9.23
C ALA A 169 -15.10 -9.64 -10.59
N SER A 170 -14.32 -8.65 -11.01
CA SER A 170 -13.45 -8.75 -12.18
C SER A 170 -12.32 -9.76 -12.00
N GLN A 171 -12.00 -10.15 -10.76
CA GLN A 171 -11.00 -11.18 -10.43
C GLN A 171 -11.59 -12.56 -10.19
N ILE A 172 -12.91 -12.72 -10.32
CA ILE A 172 -13.59 -13.99 -10.05
C ILE A 172 -14.01 -14.60 -11.38
N THR A 173 -13.52 -15.80 -11.65
CA THR A 173 -13.93 -16.57 -12.83
C THR A 173 -15.40 -16.99 -12.71
N THR A 174 -16.08 -17.18 -13.84
CA THR A 174 -17.50 -17.54 -13.85
C THR A 174 -17.75 -18.85 -13.12
N TRP A 175 -16.94 -19.89 -13.34
CA TRP A 175 -17.12 -21.21 -12.70
C TRP A 175 -16.89 -21.17 -11.18
N ASP A 176 -15.97 -20.34 -10.68
CA ASP A 176 -15.78 -20.16 -9.24
C ASP A 176 -17.01 -19.50 -8.59
N ALA A 177 -17.64 -18.54 -9.28
CA ALA A 177 -18.80 -17.81 -8.76
C ALA A 177 -20.10 -18.64 -8.70
N VAL A 178 -20.31 -19.57 -9.65
CA VAL A 178 -21.58 -20.33 -9.81
C VAL A 178 -21.99 -21.03 -8.51
N GLY A 179 -21.04 -21.65 -7.80
CA GLY A 179 -21.32 -22.36 -6.56
C GLY A 179 -21.84 -21.45 -5.43
N ALA A 180 -21.44 -20.18 -5.42
CA ALA A 180 -21.90 -19.19 -4.47
C ALA A 180 -23.25 -18.56 -4.90
N ILE A 181 -23.45 -18.31 -6.20
CA ILE A 181 -24.74 -17.84 -6.76
C ILE A 181 -25.86 -18.83 -6.45
N ALA A 182 -25.62 -20.13 -6.66
CA ALA A 182 -26.60 -21.18 -6.42
C ALA A 182 -27.04 -21.29 -4.95
N ARG A 183 -26.30 -20.67 -4.02
CA ARG A 183 -26.56 -20.70 -2.58
C ARG A 183 -27.28 -19.45 -2.06
N ALA A 184 -27.72 -18.54 -2.94
CA ALA A 184 -28.40 -17.31 -2.52
C ALA A 184 -29.67 -17.02 -3.32
N HIS A 185 -30.60 -16.28 -2.69
CA HIS A 185 -31.82 -15.78 -3.35
C HIS A 185 -31.55 -14.56 -4.24
N GLN A 186 -30.60 -13.72 -3.85
CA GLN A 186 -30.20 -12.53 -4.59
C GLN A 186 -28.68 -12.47 -4.72
N THR A 187 -28.20 -12.00 -5.87
CA THR A 187 -26.77 -11.80 -6.14
C THR A 187 -26.50 -10.33 -6.46
N ILE A 188 -25.45 -9.78 -5.87
CA ILE A 188 -24.92 -8.46 -6.17
C ILE A 188 -23.47 -8.65 -6.65
N ILE A 189 -23.15 -8.11 -7.83
CA ILE A 189 -21.83 -8.23 -8.45
C ILE A 189 -21.22 -6.83 -8.48
N VAL A 190 -20.12 -6.64 -7.76
CA VAL A 190 -19.39 -5.38 -7.64
C VAL A 190 -17.96 -5.60 -8.11
N GLY A 191 -17.48 -4.76 -9.02
CA GLY A 191 -16.12 -4.84 -9.53
C GLY A 191 -15.86 -3.83 -10.62
N ASP A 192 -14.61 -3.73 -11.04
CA ASP A 192 -14.16 -2.79 -12.06
C ASP A 192 -13.57 -3.53 -13.28
N PRO A 193 -14.21 -3.45 -14.47
CA PRO A 193 -13.73 -4.13 -15.67
C PRO A 193 -12.39 -3.58 -16.18
N LYS A 194 -11.92 -2.45 -15.65
CA LYS A 194 -10.63 -1.83 -16.02
C LYS A 194 -9.49 -2.24 -15.08
N GLN A 195 -9.72 -3.13 -14.12
CA GLN A 195 -8.70 -3.73 -13.25
C GLN A 195 -8.26 -5.12 -13.73
N LEU A 196 -7.44 -5.83 -12.95
CA LEU A 196 -6.87 -7.11 -13.40
C LEU A 196 -7.98 -8.17 -13.58
N PRO A 197 -7.91 -8.96 -14.68
CA PRO A 197 -8.69 -10.17 -14.80
C PRO A 197 -8.15 -11.27 -13.85
N PRO A 198 -8.86 -12.39 -13.69
CA PRO A 198 -8.37 -13.51 -12.88
C PRO A 198 -7.09 -14.10 -13.47
N THR A 199 -6.18 -14.55 -12.63
CA THR A 199 -4.96 -15.25 -13.08
C THR A 199 -5.27 -16.69 -13.47
N ASN A 200 -5.38 -16.99 -14.76
CA ASN A 200 -5.49 -18.37 -15.27
C ASN A 200 -4.13 -19.08 -15.22
N PHE A 201 -3.72 -19.55 -14.03
CA PHE A 201 -2.48 -20.32 -13.87
C PHE A 201 -2.62 -21.82 -14.26
N PHE A 202 -3.86 -22.32 -14.31
CA PHE A 202 -4.20 -23.73 -14.57
C PHE A 202 -5.15 -23.94 -15.75
N GLY A 203 -5.52 -22.88 -16.47
CA GLY A 203 -6.28 -23.04 -17.71
C GLY A 203 -5.46 -23.85 -18.69
N ARG A 204 -5.94 -25.04 -19.08
CA ARG A 204 -5.44 -25.73 -20.27
C ARG A 204 -5.41 -24.69 -21.39
N ASN A 205 -4.30 -24.60 -22.12
CA ASN A 205 -4.22 -23.79 -23.32
C ASN A 205 -5.46 -24.10 -24.18
N GLU A 206 -6.40 -23.17 -24.27
CA GLU A 206 -7.49 -23.16 -25.26
C GLU A 206 -6.95 -22.86 -26.68
N GLU A 207 -5.69 -23.25 -26.93
CA GLU A 207 -5.06 -23.17 -28.25
C GLU A 207 -5.31 -24.44 -29.07
N ASP A 208 -5.80 -25.53 -28.45
CA ASP A 208 -5.94 -26.85 -29.09
C ASP A 208 -7.36 -27.26 -29.51
N GLU A 209 -8.40 -26.45 -29.24
CA GLU A 209 -9.76 -26.70 -29.77
C GLU A 209 -10.29 -25.46 -30.51
N GLU A 210 -10.74 -25.63 -31.75
CA GLU A 210 -11.44 -24.63 -32.58
C GLU A 210 -12.82 -24.27 -31.97
N VAL A 211 -12.85 -23.80 -30.72
CA VAL A 211 -14.06 -23.25 -30.11
C VAL A 211 -14.31 -21.89 -30.76
N VAL A 212 -15.51 -21.71 -31.32
CA VAL A 212 -15.88 -20.46 -31.97
C VAL A 212 -15.80 -19.32 -30.95
N GLU A 213 -15.30 -18.15 -31.34
CA GLU A 213 -15.01 -17.03 -30.42
C GLU A 213 -16.20 -16.60 -29.54
N HIS A 214 -17.44 -16.85 -29.98
CA HIS A 214 -18.67 -16.57 -29.23
C HIS A 214 -19.08 -17.68 -28.22
N GLU A 215 -18.38 -18.82 -28.20
CA GLU A 215 -18.54 -19.92 -27.25
C GLU A 215 -17.47 -19.92 -26.15
N LYS A 216 -16.50 -18.98 -26.19
CA LYS A 216 -15.48 -18.85 -25.15
C LYS A 216 -16.06 -18.15 -23.92
N ASP A 217 -15.81 -18.71 -22.75
CA ASP A 217 -16.15 -18.09 -21.47
C ASP A 217 -15.45 -16.73 -21.34
N LEU A 218 -16.17 -15.73 -20.84
CA LEU A 218 -15.57 -14.42 -20.56
C LEU A 218 -14.63 -14.50 -19.34
N GLU A 219 -13.67 -13.57 -19.28
CA GLU A 219 -12.60 -13.58 -18.28
C GLU A 219 -13.12 -13.62 -16.83
N SER A 220 -14.27 -12.99 -16.56
CA SER A 220 -14.80 -12.82 -15.21
C SER A 220 -16.32 -12.86 -15.15
N ILE A 221 -16.86 -13.16 -13.95
CA ILE A 221 -18.31 -13.10 -13.70
C ILE A 221 -18.87 -11.68 -13.90
N LEU A 222 -18.05 -10.65 -13.73
CA LEU A 222 -18.44 -9.27 -13.99
C LEU A 222 -18.66 -9.01 -15.48
N ASP A 223 -17.78 -9.52 -16.33
CA ASP A 223 -17.89 -9.37 -17.79
C ASP A 223 -19.04 -10.22 -18.33
N GLU A 224 -19.20 -11.43 -17.81
CA GLU A 224 -20.34 -12.32 -18.11
C GLU A 224 -21.69 -11.67 -17.77
N ALA A 225 -21.80 -11.09 -16.57
CA ALA A 225 -23.00 -10.37 -16.15
C ALA A 225 -23.35 -9.19 -17.07
N LYS A 226 -22.33 -8.45 -17.55
CA LYS A 226 -22.52 -7.34 -18.49
C LYS A 226 -22.94 -7.82 -19.87
N ALA A 227 -22.30 -8.87 -20.38
CA ALA A 227 -22.64 -9.48 -21.66
C ALA A 227 -24.07 -10.04 -21.66
N ALA A 228 -24.51 -10.61 -20.54
CA ALA A 228 -25.88 -11.06 -20.32
C ALA A 228 -26.92 -9.93 -20.24
N GLY A 229 -26.51 -8.66 -20.26
CA GLY A 229 -27.40 -7.51 -20.25
C GLY A 229 -27.98 -7.18 -18.88
N ILE A 230 -27.34 -7.63 -17.79
CA ILE A 230 -27.76 -7.27 -16.43
C ILE A 230 -27.60 -5.75 -16.23
N PRO A 231 -28.59 -5.05 -15.65
CA PRO A 231 -28.51 -3.60 -15.45
C PRO A 231 -27.29 -3.18 -14.63
N VAL A 232 -26.46 -2.30 -15.21
CA VAL A 232 -25.24 -1.78 -14.58
C VAL A 232 -25.50 -0.43 -13.92
N ARG A 233 -24.95 -0.23 -12.72
CA ARG A 233 -24.92 1.07 -12.03
C ARG A 233 -23.47 1.50 -11.83
N ASP A 234 -23.09 2.60 -12.49
CA ASP A 234 -21.75 3.18 -12.34
C ASP A 234 -21.62 3.99 -11.06
N LEU A 235 -20.61 3.69 -10.24
CA LEU A 235 -20.16 4.54 -9.15
C LEU A 235 -19.15 5.55 -9.70
N ARG A 236 -19.54 6.83 -9.76
CA ARG A 236 -18.74 7.86 -10.45
C ARG A 236 -17.84 8.67 -9.54
N TRP A 237 -18.13 8.72 -8.24
CA TRP A 237 -17.36 9.55 -7.33
C TRP A 237 -16.09 8.86 -6.88
N HIS A 238 -14.95 9.55 -7.02
CA HIS A 238 -13.64 9.09 -6.59
C HIS A 238 -13.18 9.85 -5.36
N TYR A 239 -13.06 9.14 -4.24
CA TYR A 239 -12.72 9.72 -2.93
C TYR A 239 -11.34 9.30 -2.40
N ARG A 240 -10.63 8.40 -3.09
CA ARG A 240 -9.36 7.83 -2.62
C ARG A 240 -8.20 8.82 -2.69
N SER A 241 -8.10 9.54 -3.81
CA SER A 241 -6.94 10.38 -4.09
C SER A 241 -7.09 11.75 -3.44
N ARG A 242 -6.07 12.17 -2.70
CA ARG A 242 -6.00 13.51 -2.10
C ARG A 242 -5.75 14.62 -3.12
N ASN A 243 -5.16 14.26 -4.26
CA ASN A 243 -4.89 15.16 -5.38
C ASN A 243 -5.49 14.57 -6.67
N GLU A 244 -6.04 15.44 -7.52
CA GLU A 244 -6.73 15.00 -8.74
C GLU A 244 -5.76 14.40 -9.77
N SER A 245 -4.50 14.82 -9.81
CA SER A 245 -3.49 14.28 -10.74
C SER A 245 -3.30 12.77 -10.59
N LEU A 246 -3.46 12.22 -9.39
CA LEU A 246 -3.27 10.78 -9.12
C LEU A 246 -4.23 9.90 -9.92
N ILE A 247 -5.44 10.39 -10.20
CA ILE A 247 -6.46 9.66 -10.96
C ILE A 247 -6.69 10.24 -12.36
N ALA A 248 -6.20 11.46 -12.66
CA ALA A 248 -6.42 12.15 -13.92
C ALA A 248 -6.05 11.32 -15.15
N PHE A 249 -4.85 10.71 -15.14
CA PHE A 249 -4.41 9.81 -16.21
C PHE A 249 -5.38 8.66 -16.41
N SER A 250 -5.73 7.97 -15.33
CA SER A 250 -6.61 6.80 -15.40
C SER A 250 -8.03 7.17 -15.79
N ASN A 251 -8.57 8.27 -15.27
CA ASN A 251 -9.90 8.78 -15.63
C ASN A 251 -9.99 9.06 -17.13
N HIS A 252 -8.95 9.68 -17.71
CA HIS A 252 -8.88 9.95 -19.14
C HIS A 252 -8.80 8.67 -19.98
N HIS A 253 -7.84 7.78 -19.69
CA HIS A 253 -7.55 6.62 -20.55
C HIS A 253 -8.51 5.43 -20.35
N TYR A 254 -9.04 5.23 -19.15
CA TYR A 254 -9.81 4.02 -18.82
C TYR A 254 -11.30 4.28 -18.55
N TYR A 255 -11.64 5.46 -18.02
CA TYR A 255 -13.01 5.78 -17.59
C TYR A 255 -13.69 6.89 -18.40
N GLN A 256 -13.05 7.35 -19.49
CA GLN A 256 -13.61 8.35 -20.41
C GLN A 256 -14.01 9.68 -19.71
N ASN A 257 -13.24 10.10 -18.70
CA ASN A 257 -13.51 11.27 -17.87
C ASN A 257 -14.87 11.25 -17.15
N ARG A 258 -15.47 10.06 -16.94
CA ARG A 258 -16.75 9.91 -16.25
C ARG A 258 -16.64 9.90 -14.73
N LEU A 259 -15.42 9.72 -14.18
CA LEU A 259 -15.21 9.81 -12.73
C LEU A 259 -15.17 11.28 -12.29
N ILE A 260 -15.84 11.56 -11.19
CA ILE A 260 -15.93 12.86 -10.53
C ILE A 260 -14.92 12.86 -9.38
N THR A 261 -13.98 13.79 -9.42
CA THR A 261 -12.93 13.98 -8.41
C THR A 261 -13.13 15.28 -7.66
N PHE A 262 -12.44 15.42 -6.53
CA PHE A 262 -12.45 16.66 -5.77
C PHE A 262 -11.10 17.36 -5.86
N PRO A 263 -11.07 18.67 -6.12
CA PRO A 263 -9.84 19.43 -6.19
C PRO A 263 -9.14 19.46 -4.83
N SER A 264 -7.81 19.50 -4.86
CA SER A 264 -6.99 19.75 -3.68
C SER A 264 -6.86 21.25 -3.40
N PRO A 265 -6.72 21.68 -2.13
CA PRO A 265 -6.46 23.09 -1.79
C PRO A 265 -5.04 23.55 -2.15
N THR A 266 -4.20 22.70 -2.75
CA THR A 266 -2.88 23.08 -3.27
C THR A 266 -2.94 23.41 -4.76
N VAL A 267 -2.39 24.55 -5.16
CA VAL A 267 -2.34 25.06 -6.54
C VAL A 267 -1.35 24.29 -7.40
N GLU A 268 -0.21 23.88 -6.84
CA GLU A 268 0.77 23.05 -7.54
C GLU A 268 0.54 21.57 -7.21
N ASP A 269 -0.16 20.86 -8.10
CA ASP A 269 -0.32 19.42 -7.98
C ASP A 269 0.97 18.70 -8.37
N ARG A 270 1.77 18.32 -7.36
CA ARG A 270 2.97 17.49 -7.50
C ARG A 270 2.76 16.07 -6.98
N ALA A 271 1.52 15.59 -6.94
CA ALA A 271 1.26 14.26 -6.39
C ALA A 271 1.80 13.13 -7.28
N VAL A 272 1.96 13.36 -8.59
CA VAL A 272 2.64 12.42 -9.50
C VAL A 272 3.95 13.04 -9.96
N GLN A 273 5.06 12.33 -9.73
CA GLN A 273 6.41 12.82 -10.08
C GLN A 273 7.23 11.75 -10.79
N LEU A 274 8.06 12.18 -11.74
CA LEU A 274 9.04 11.33 -12.39
C LEU A 274 10.45 11.61 -11.86
N ARG A 275 11.08 10.60 -11.25
CA ARG A 275 12.50 10.60 -10.87
C ARG A 275 13.33 9.83 -11.88
N LYS A 276 14.14 10.55 -12.65
CA LYS A 276 14.97 9.99 -13.72
C LYS A 276 16.28 9.40 -13.15
N ILE A 277 16.52 8.12 -13.42
CA ILE A 277 17.73 7.38 -13.02
C ILE A 277 18.57 7.09 -14.28
N THR A 278 19.22 8.11 -14.82
CA THR A 278 19.96 8.03 -16.11
C THR A 278 21.16 7.09 -16.08
N THR A 279 21.69 6.79 -14.90
CA THR A 279 22.79 5.85 -14.69
C THR A 279 22.31 4.41 -14.49
N GLY A 280 20.99 4.18 -14.46
CA GLY A 280 20.41 2.86 -14.23
C GLY A 280 20.74 1.89 -15.37
N ILE A 281 21.12 0.67 -15.00
CA ILE A 281 21.48 -0.40 -15.93
C ILE A 281 20.60 -1.60 -15.63
N TYR A 282 19.91 -2.09 -16.66
CA TYR A 282 19.10 -3.29 -16.58
C TYR A 282 19.92 -4.53 -16.97
N ASP A 283 20.14 -5.43 -16.01
CA ASP A 283 20.79 -6.71 -16.26
C ASP A 283 19.78 -7.70 -16.87
N ARG A 284 19.76 -7.73 -18.21
CA ARG A 284 18.93 -8.67 -18.99
C ARG A 284 19.27 -10.14 -18.79
N GLY A 285 20.45 -10.45 -18.26
CA GLY A 285 20.97 -11.80 -18.12
C GLY A 285 20.35 -12.55 -16.95
N LYS A 286 21.17 -12.85 -15.93
CA LYS A 286 20.77 -13.76 -14.84
C LYS A 286 19.83 -13.12 -13.83
N SER A 287 20.00 -11.83 -13.51
CA SER A 287 19.24 -11.22 -12.41
C SER A 287 17.89 -10.64 -12.85
N ARG A 288 17.77 -10.07 -14.05
CA ARG A 288 16.57 -9.36 -14.53
C ARG A 288 16.20 -8.18 -13.61
N THR A 289 17.21 -7.49 -13.08
CA THR A 289 17.07 -6.38 -12.12
C THR A 289 17.78 -5.13 -12.60
N ASN A 290 17.43 -3.99 -12.00
CA ASN A 290 18.17 -2.74 -12.08
C ASN A 290 18.54 -2.29 -10.67
N ARG A 291 19.78 -2.61 -10.29
CA ARG A 291 20.27 -2.42 -8.92
C ARG A 291 20.41 -0.96 -8.51
N ILE A 292 20.78 -0.08 -9.44
CA ILE A 292 20.91 1.36 -9.19
C ILE A 292 19.55 1.97 -8.91
N GLU A 293 18.54 1.59 -9.70
CA GLU A 293 17.16 2.02 -9.48
C GLU A 293 16.59 1.44 -8.18
N ALA A 294 16.83 0.15 -7.90
CA ALA A 294 16.41 -0.48 -6.64
C ALA A 294 16.97 0.25 -5.42
N GLN A 295 18.26 0.58 -5.45
CA GLN A 295 18.90 1.35 -4.38
C GLN A 295 18.28 2.74 -4.23
N ALA A 296 18.07 3.46 -5.34
CA ALA A 296 17.45 4.79 -5.28
C ALA A 296 16.02 4.77 -4.71
N VAL A 297 15.25 3.71 -5.01
CA VAL A 297 13.90 3.50 -4.45
C VAL A 297 13.99 3.23 -2.95
N THR A 298 14.87 2.31 -2.52
CA THR A 298 15.05 1.99 -1.10
C THR A 298 15.56 3.20 -0.31
N ASP A 299 16.53 3.95 -0.84
CA ASP A 299 17.08 5.14 -0.17
C ASP A 299 16.02 6.22 0.02
N GLU A 300 15.17 6.45 -0.99
CA GLU A 300 14.04 7.37 -0.88
C GLU A 300 13.03 6.92 0.18
N ALA A 301 12.65 5.64 0.16
CA ALA A 301 11.73 5.06 1.13
C ALA A 301 12.27 5.18 2.56
N VAL A 302 13.53 4.80 2.78
CA VAL A 302 14.19 4.85 4.09
C VAL A 302 14.32 6.30 4.57
N SER A 303 14.75 7.23 3.71
CA SER A 303 14.83 8.65 4.04
C SER A 303 13.48 9.23 4.49
N ARG A 304 12.39 8.83 3.84
CA ARG A 304 11.03 9.22 4.21
C ARG A 304 10.60 8.59 5.54
N MET A 305 10.78 7.29 5.70
CA MET A 305 10.47 6.58 6.93
C MET A 305 11.19 7.18 8.13
N ARG A 306 12.48 7.49 8.01
CA ARG A 306 13.26 8.19 9.05
C ARG A 306 12.61 9.53 9.46
N ARG A 307 12.19 10.34 8.49
CA ARG A 307 11.49 11.61 8.77
C ARG A 307 10.14 11.39 9.44
N TRP A 308 9.42 10.34 9.08
CA TRP A 308 8.12 10.03 9.67
C TRP A 308 8.19 9.41 11.06
N LEU A 309 9.31 8.81 11.45
CA LEU A 309 9.50 8.37 12.83
C LEU A 309 9.42 9.53 13.83
N ALA A 310 9.79 10.75 13.42
CA ALA A 310 9.62 11.96 14.22
C ALA A 310 8.15 12.43 14.36
N LEU A 311 7.24 11.91 13.53
CA LEU A 311 5.81 12.23 13.61
C LEU A 311 5.11 11.36 14.66
N PRO A 312 4.03 11.88 15.27
CA PRO A 312 3.13 11.07 16.09
C PRO A 312 2.64 9.85 15.31
N GLU A 313 2.53 8.71 15.98
CA GLU A 313 2.22 7.42 15.35
C GLU A 313 1.00 7.44 14.42
N LYS A 314 -0.05 8.16 14.85
CA LYS A 314 -1.32 8.34 14.13
C LYS A 314 -1.20 9.12 12.82
N ASP A 315 -0.16 9.95 12.69
CA ASP A 315 0.03 10.88 11.56
C ASP A 315 1.11 10.37 10.58
N ARG A 316 1.70 9.19 10.85
CA ARG A 316 2.72 8.58 10.00
C ARG A 316 2.10 8.04 8.71
N PRO A 317 2.56 8.48 7.52
CA PRO A 317 2.07 7.96 6.25
C PRO A 317 2.42 6.48 6.02
N THR A 318 1.60 5.81 5.23
CA THR A 318 1.86 4.42 4.79
C THR A 318 2.58 4.39 3.45
N LEU A 319 3.48 3.40 3.26
CA LEU A 319 4.34 3.32 2.05
C LEU A 319 4.16 2.00 1.32
N GLY A 320 4.14 2.06 -0.01
CA GLY A 320 4.20 0.89 -0.88
C GLY A 320 5.23 1.07 -1.98
N VAL A 321 5.87 -0.02 -2.38
CA VAL A 321 6.74 -0.08 -3.55
C VAL A 321 6.12 -1.03 -4.57
N ILE A 322 5.94 -0.54 -5.78
CA ILE A 322 5.46 -1.34 -6.92
C ILE A 322 6.62 -1.50 -7.89
N THR A 323 6.79 -2.72 -8.41
CA THR A 323 7.82 -3.05 -9.39
C THR A 323 7.21 -3.70 -10.62
N PHE A 324 7.87 -3.56 -11.77
CA PHE A 324 7.40 -4.22 -12.99
C PHE A 324 7.57 -5.74 -12.99
N ASN A 325 8.54 -6.27 -12.24
CA ASN A 325 8.84 -7.70 -12.22
C ASN A 325 9.17 -8.21 -10.81
N ALA A 326 9.00 -9.51 -10.58
CA ALA A 326 9.24 -10.13 -9.27
C ALA A 326 10.71 -10.11 -8.84
N GLN A 327 11.65 -10.13 -9.79
CA GLN A 327 13.09 -10.13 -9.47
C GLN A 327 13.52 -8.79 -8.84
N GLN A 328 13.02 -7.66 -9.36
CA GLN A 328 13.24 -6.35 -8.78
C GLN A 328 12.57 -6.24 -7.41
N GLN A 329 11.35 -6.79 -7.27
CA GLN A 329 10.66 -6.86 -5.97
C GLN A 329 11.54 -7.55 -4.92
N SER A 330 12.09 -8.73 -5.23
CA SER A 330 12.99 -9.45 -4.32
C SER A 330 14.24 -8.65 -3.98
N LEU A 331 14.85 -7.99 -4.96
CA LEU A 331 16.04 -7.16 -4.72
C LEU A 331 15.74 -5.99 -3.78
N ILE A 332 14.60 -5.32 -3.95
CA ILE A 332 14.21 -4.20 -3.07
C ILE A 332 13.91 -4.69 -1.65
N LEU A 333 13.28 -5.86 -1.50
CA LEU A 333 13.08 -6.49 -0.19
C LEU A 333 14.42 -6.80 0.49
N ASP A 334 15.37 -7.39 -0.23
CA ASP A 334 16.73 -7.67 0.29
C ASP A 334 17.45 -6.38 0.73
N LEU A 335 17.20 -5.25 0.05
CA LEU A 335 17.76 -3.95 0.42
C LEU A 335 17.06 -3.35 1.65
N PHE A 336 15.75 -3.50 1.78
CA PHE A 336 15.02 -3.10 2.98
C PHE A 336 15.46 -3.91 4.21
N ASP A 337 15.69 -5.22 4.07
CA ASP A 337 16.18 -6.05 5.16
C ASP A 337 17.56 -5.60 5.66
N LYS A 338 18.46 -5.20 4.75
CA LYS A 338 19.74 -4.59 5.11
C LYS A 338 19.60 -3.24 5.80
N ALA A 339 18.66 -2.42 5.33
CA ALA A 339 18.37 -1.13 5.97
C ALA A 339 17.84 -1.34 7.40
N ARG A 340 16.92 -2.29 7.61
CA ARG A 340 16.37 -2.66 8.93
C ARG A 340 17.42 -3.22 9.89
N GLN A 341 18.41 -3.95 9.38
CA GLN A 341 19.55 -4.40 10.19
C GLN A 341 20.43 -3.24 10.66
N THR A 342 20.57 -2.20 9.83
CA THR A 342 21.36 -1.01 10.16
C THR A 342 20.57 -0.07 11.07
N GLU A 343 19.26 0.02 10.88
CA GLU A 343 18.34 0.89 11.61
C GLU A 343 17.08 0.12 12.05
N PRO A 344 17.12 -0.51 13.24
CA PRO A 344 16.03 -1.35 13.74
C PRO A 344 14.69 -0.60 13.92
N GLU A 345 14.70 0.72 14.08
CA GLU A 345 13.49 1.54 14.23
C GLU A 345 12.58 1.48 12.99
N LEU A 346 13.13 1.17 11.81
CA LEU A 346 12.36 1.01 10.58
C LEU A 346 11.40 -0.19 10.63
N GLU A 347 11.64 -1.17 11.52
CA GLU A 347 10.80 -2.35 11.71
C GLU A 347 9.33 -2.00 11.93
N TRP A 348 9.09 -0.87 12.60
CA TRP A 348 7.75 -0.38 12.88
C TRP A 348 6.88 -0.27 11.62
N PHE A 349 7.47 0.09 10.46
CA PHE A 349 6.72 0.19 9.21
C PHE A 349 6.37 -1.18 8.61
N PHE A 350 7.10 -2.24 8.93
CA PHE A 350 6.97 -3.55 8.29
C PHE A 350 6.22 -4.59 9.15
N ALA A 351 5.94 -4.27 10.42
CA ALA A 351 5.30 -5.18 11.36
C ALA A 351 3.88 -5.61 10.92
N ASP A 352 3.60 -6.92 10.99
CA ASP A 352 2.33 -7.52 10.54
C ASP A 352 1.12 -7.11 11.40
N GLU A 353 1.34 -6.67 12.64
CA GLU A 353 0.27 -6.16 13.52
C GLU A 353 -0.29 -4.80 13.06
N ARG A 354 0.41 -4.13 12.12
CA ARG A 354 -0.06 -2.87 11.54
C ARG A 354 -1.22 -3.14 10.60
N ILE A 355 -2.18 -2.21 10.56
CA ILE A 355 -3.29 -2.27 9.62
C ILE A 355 -2.77 -2.18 8.17
N GLU A 356 -1.75 -1.35 7.94
CA GLU A 356 -1.18 -1.10 6.62
C GLU A 356 0.36 -1.08 6.65
N PRO A 357 1.02 -2.24 6.77
CA PRO A 357 2.47 -2.30 6.78
C PRO A 357 3.05 -1.88 5.41
N ALA A 358 4.33 -1.55 5.39
CA ALA A 358 5.06 -1.26 4.17
C ALA A 358 5.09 -2.51 3.28
N ILE A 359 4.70 -2.34 2.01
CA ILE A 359 4.60 -3.45 1.06
C ILE A 359 5.54 -3.24 -0.12
N VAL A 360 6.08 -4.34 -0.64
CA VAL A 360 6.79 -4.37 -1.93
C VAL A 360 6.12 -5.43 -2.79
N LYS A 361 5.45 -5.01 -3.86
CA LYS A 361 4.70 -5.90 -4.76
C LYS A 361 5.07 -5.66 -6.21
N ASN A 362 4.77 -6.63 -7.07
CA ASN A 362 4.89 -6.50 -8.52
C ASN A 362 3.53 -6.16 -9.16
N LEU A 363 3.52 -5.84 -10.46
CA LEU A 363 2.29 -5.53 -11.21
C LEU A 363 1.23 -6.65 -11.19
N GLU A 364 1.61 -7.90 -10.92
CA GLU A 364 0.68 -9.05 -10.90
C GLU A 364 -0.03 -9.18 -9.54
N ASN A 365 0.58 -8.72 -8.45
CA ASN A 365 0.13 -9.02 -7.09
C ASN A 365 -0.36 -7.80 -6.30
N VAL A 366 -0.37 -6.61 -6.91
CA VAL A 366 -0.63 -5.32 -6.21
C VAL A 366 -2.11 -4.97 -6.04
N GLN A 367 -3.04 -5.82 -6.49
CA GLN A 367 -4.47 -5.52 -6.37
C GLN A 367 -4.95 -5.61 -4.91
N GLY A 368 -5.91 -4.75 -4.57
CA GLY A 368 -6.51 -4.67 -3.24
C GLY A 368 -5.72 -3.83 -2.25
N ASP A 369 -4.40 -3.71 -2.41
CA ASP A 369 -3.61 -2.81 -1.55
C ASP A 369 -3.63 -1.37 -2.05
N GLU A 370 -3.51 -0.45 -1.12
CA GLU A 370 -3.32 0.98 -1.36
C GLU A 370 -2.47 1.56 -0.24
N ARG A 371 -1.69 2.59 -0.52
CA ARG A 371 -0.83 3.27 0.47
C ARG A 371 -0.87 4.76 0.25
N ASP A 372 -0.55 5.53 1.29
CA ASP A 372 -0.47 6.98 1.15
C ASP A 372 0.55 7.37 0.08
N ILE A 373 1.70 6.72 0.10
CA ILE A 373 2.81 6.98 -0.81
C ILE A 373 3.20 5.71 -1.55
N ILE A 374 3.23 5.79 -2.87
CA ILE A 374 3.68 4.69 -3.74
C ILE A 374 4.96 5.10 -4.47
N LEU A 375 5.98 4.26 -4.35
CA LEU A 375 7.19 4.33 -5.17
C LEU A 375 7.08 3.29 -6.29
N PHE A 376 7.07 3.73 -7.54
CA PHE A 376 6.88 2.86 -8.69
C PHE A 376 8.18 2.70 -9.47
N SER A 377 8.83 1.53 -9.33
CA SER A 377 10.06 1.16 -10.03
C SER A 377 9.72 0.55 -11.39
N ILE A 378 10.13 1.24 -12.47
CA ILE A 378 9.99 0.75 -13.85
C ILE A 378 10.91 -0.45 -14.12
N THR A 379 12.04 -0.55 -13.43
CA THR A 379 13.09 -1.57 -13.55
C THR A 379 13.83 -1.55 -14.89
N PHE A 380 13.10 -1.50 -16.00
CA PHE A 380 13.65 -1.61 -17.34
C PHE A 380 14.40 -0.34 -17.73
N SER A 381 15.61 -0.50 -18.27
CA SER A 381 16.45 0.61 -18.73
C SER A 381 17.42 0.12 -19.82
N GLN A 382 18.45 0.90 -20.13
CA GLN A 382 19.52 0.46 -21.03
C GLN A 382 20.30 -0.70 -20.40
N ASP A 383 20.69 -1.68 -21.21
CA ASP A 383 21.62 -2.72 -20.77
C ASP A 383 23.08 -2.22 -20.80
N ASN A 384 24.03 -3.06 -20.37
CA ASN A 384 25.47 -2.74 -20.43
C ASN A 384 25.98 -2.39 -21.84
N ALA A 385 25.26 -2.78 -22.90
CA ALA A 385 25.60 -2.46 -24.28
C ALA A 385 24.90 -1.18 -24.78
N GLY A 386 24.23 -0.42 -23.90
CA GLY A 386 23.47 0.77 -24.24
C GLY A 386 22.16 0.51 -25.00
N LYS A 387 21.76 -0.77 -25.16
CA LYS A 387 20.60 -1.16 -25.96
C LYS A 387 19.34 -1.21 -25.09
N ARG A 388 18.25 -0.61 -25.58
CA ARG A 388 16.92 -0.70 -24.99
C ARG A 388 16.02 -1.70 -25.71
N SER A 389 15.37 -2.54 -24.91
CA SER A 389 14.29 -3.43 -25.34
C SER A 389 12.98 -2.72 -25.11
N MET A 390 12.03 -2.92 -26.02
CA MET A 390 10.64 -2.47 -25.86
C MET A 390 9.78 -3.59 -25.25
N ASP A 391 10.42 -4.49 -24.51
CA ASP A 391 9.80 -5.57 -23.76
C ASP A 391 9.87 -5.22 -22.27
N PHE A 392 8.72 -4.83 -21.74
CA PHE A 392 8.46 -4.45 -20.36
C PHE A 392 7.73 -5.59 -19.60
N GLY A 393 7.90 -6.84 -20.05
CA GLY A 393 7.38 -8.02 -19.36
C GLY A 393 5.84 -8.07 -19.39
N ALA A 394 5.21 -8.08 -18.21
CA ALA A 394 3.77 -8.24 -18.09
C ALA A 394 2.95 -7.11 -18.76
N LEU A 395 3.58 -5.96 -19.01
CA LEU A 395 2.94 -4.83 -19.70
C LEU A 395 2.81 -5.03 -21.22
N ASN A 396 3.66 -5.87 -21.82
CA ASN A 396 3.62 -6.19 -23.25
C ASN A 396 2.58 -7.25 -23.61
N ARG A 397 2.07 -7.97 -22.61
CA ARG A 397 1.04 -9.00 -22.76
C ARG A 397 -0.35 -8.37 -22.80
N ASP A 398 -1.33 -9.16 -23.21
CA ASP A 398 -2.74 -8.75 -23.16
C ASP A 398 -3.17 -8.41 -21.72
N GLY A 399 -3.98 -7.35 -21.60
CA GLY A 399 -4.36 -6.76 -20.31
C GLY A 399 -3.25 -5.96 -19.62
N GLY A 400 -2.10 -5.72 -20.28
CA GLY A 400 -1.02 -4.88 -19.76
C GLY A 400 -1.49 -3.48 -19.34
N GLU A 401 -2.40 -2.89 -20.11
CA GLU A 401 -3.00 -1.59 -19.80
C GLU A 401 -3.80 -1.60 -18.49
N ARG A 402 -4.44 -2.73 -18.13
CA ARG A 402 -5.15 -2.90 -16.84
C ARG A 402 -4.16 -3.03 -15.68
N ARG A 403 -3.04 -3.74 -15.88
CA ARG A 403 -1.93 -3.80 -14.90
C ARG A 403 -1.37 -2.43 -14.58
N LEU A 404 -1.15 -1.61 -15.61
CA LEU A 404 -0.72 -0.23 -15.42
C LEU A 404 -1.77 0.60 -14.68
N ASN A 405 -3.05 0.51 -15.08
CA ASN A 405 -4.15 1.22 -14.41
C ASN A 405 -4.19 0.90 -12.92
N VAL A 406 -4.09 -0.38 -12.55
CA VAL A 406 -4.06 -0.79 -11.16
C VAL A 406 -2.87 -0.18 -10.44
N ALA A 407 -1.65 -0.27 -10.99
CA ALA A 407 -0.45 0.24 -10.34
C ALA A 407 -0.48 1.76 -10.08
N VAL A 408 -0.92 2.56 -11.06
CA VAL A 408 -0.92 4.02 -10.93
C VAL A 408 -2.05 4.56 -10.05
N THR A 409 -3.03 3.71 -9.68
CA THR A 409 -4.18 4.08 -8.83
C THR A 409 -4.08 3.60 -7.37
N ARG A 410 -2.91 3.09 -6.96
CA ARG A 410 -2.65 2.60 -5.59
C ARG A 410 -2.27 3.68 -4.58
N ALA A 411 -1.88 4.86 -5.05
CA ALA A 411 -1.48 5.98 -4.20
C ALA A 411 -2.69 6.80 -3.73
N ARG A 412 -2.78 7.08 -2.43
CA ARG A 412 -3.75 8.04 -1.90
C ARG A 412 -3.23 9.48 -1.96
N GLN A 413 -1.94 9.70 -1.73
CA GLN A 413 -1.38 11.05 -1.57
C GLN A 413 -0.30 11.38 -2.60
N GLU A 414 0.63 10.45 -2.84
CA GLU A 414 1.79 10.69 -3.72
C GLU A 414 2.23 9.42 -4.45
N LEU A 415 2.61 9.58 -5.73
CA LEU A 415 3.14 8.55 -6.61
C LEU A 415 4.45 9.04 -7.23
N ILE A 416 5.56 8.37 -6.91
CA ILE A 416 6.88 8.70 -7.45
C ILE A 416 7.33 7.58 -8.37
N VAL A 417 7.49 7.90 -9.64
CA VAL A 417 7.90 6.95 -10.68
C VAL A 417 9.41 7.02 -10.86
N PHE A 418 10.10 5.91 -10.73
CA PHE A 418 11.54 5.79 -10.95
C PHE A 418 11.77 5.15 -12.31
N SER A 419 12.38 5.91 -13.23
CA SER A 419 12.60 5.44 -14.61
C SER A 419 14.00 5.77 -15.09
N GLY A 420 14.63 4.81 -15.78
CA GLY A 420 15.90 5.03 -16.47
C GLY A 420 15.78 5.76 -17.81
N PHE A 421 14.57 6.13 -18.24
CA PHE A 421 14.31 6.76 -19.52
C PHE A 421 13.07 7.68 -19.50
N ALA A 422 12.98 8.57 -20.47
CA ALA A 422 11.85 9.47 -20.66
C ALA A 422 10.86 8.96 -21.73
N ALA A 423 9.66 9.53 -21.77
CA ALA A 423 8.56 9.07 -22.63
C ALA A 423 8.87 9.14 -24.13
N ASP A 424 9.61 10.16 -24.57
CA ASP A 424 10.07 10.34 -25.96
C ASP A 424 10.95 9.19 -26.45
N GLN A 425 11.58 8.47 -25.53
CA GLN A 425 12.46 7.36 -25.84
C GLN A 425 11.73 6.01 -25.97
N ILE A 426 10.42 5.95 -25.69
CA ILE A 426 9.58 4.80 -26.06
C ILE A 426 9.12 5.01 -27.51
N ASP A 427 9.54 4.09 -28.39
CA ASP A 427 9.14 4.09 -29.79
C ASP A 427 7.84 3.26 -29.98
N PRO A 428 6.69 3.91 -30.23
CA PRO A 428 5.42 3.24 -30.40
C PRO A 428 5.35 2.39 -31.68
N ASN A 429 6.24 2.61 -32.67
CA ASN A 429 6.23 1.80 -33.89
C ASN A 429 6.84 0.40 -33.68
N ARG A 430 7.59 0.22 -32.59
CA ARG A 430 8.28 -1.05 -32.27
C ARG A 430 7.44 -2.01 -31.43
N THR A 431 6.26 -1.59 -30.96
CA THR A 431 5.35 -2.44 -30.19
C THR A 431 3.90 -2.05 -30.43
N LYS A 432 3.03 -3.04 -30.60
CA LYS A 432 1.58 -2.83 -30.72
C LYS A 432 0.85 -2.89 -29.37
N ALA A 433 1.57 -3.22 -28.28
CA ALA A 433 0.96 -3.42 -26.97
C ALA A 433 0.39 -2.09 -26.41
N ILE A 434 -0.91 -2.08 -26.11
CA ILE A 434 -1.63 -0.92 -25.57
C ILE A 434 -1.01 -0.49 -24.23
N GLY A 435 -0.66 -1.45 -23.37
CA GLY A 435 0.00 -1.17 -22.09
C GLY A 435 1.28 -0.32 -22.24
N VAL A 436 2.09 -0.58 -23.26
CA VAL A 436 3.33 0.19 -23.51
C VAL A 436 3.03 1.59 -24.04
N GLN A 437 2.00 1.74 -24.87
CA GLN A 437 1.53 3.05 -25.33
C GLN A 437 1.01 3.89 -24.14
N HIS A 438 0.27 3.26 -23.23
CA HIS A 438 -0.21 3.92 -22.01
C HIS A 438 0.94 4.26 -21.06
N LEU A 439 1.96 3.41 -20.91
CA LEU A 439 3.16 3.73 -20.13
C LEU A 439 3.88 4.96 -20.70
N LYS A 440 3.99 5.06 -22.03
CA LYS A 440 4.54 6.26 -22.68
C LYS A 440 3.77 7.51 -22.29
N ALA A 441 2.45 7.49 -22.45
CA ALA A 441 1.59 8.62 -22.09
C ALA A 441 1.67 8.94 -20.58
N PHE A 442 1.78 7.91 -19.73
CA PHE A 442 1.87 8.08 -18.29
C PHE A 442 3.20 8.70 -17.85
N LEU A 443 4.34 8.28 -18.42
CA LEU A 443 5.64 8.89 -18.12
C LEU A 443 5.69 10.36 -18.57
N ASP A 444 5.06 10.66 -19.70
CA ASP A 444 4.93 12.02 -20.23
C ASP A 444 4.07 12.90 -19.30
N PHE A 445 2.98 12.34 -18.77
CA PHE A 445 2.15 12.94 -17.73
C PHE A 445 2.90 13.13 -16.40
N ALA A 446 3.66 12.14 -15.95
CA ALA A 446 4.44 12.24 -14.71
C ALA A 446 5.57 13.29 -14.80
N GLU A 447 6.02 13.61 -16.01
CA GLU A 447 7.04 14.66 -16.25
C GLU A 447 6.43 16.05 -16.43
N ARG A 448 5.33 16.19 -17.19
CA ARG A 448 4.76 17.48 -17.59
C ARG A 448 3.45 17.84 -16.88
N GLY A 449 2.91 16.95 -16.04
CA GLY A 449 1.62 17.10 -15.36
C GLY A 449 0.42 17.02 -16.31
N ALA A 450 -0.71 17.58 -15.86
CA ALA A 450 -2.00 17.58 -16.58
C ALA A 450 -1.92 18.15 -18.02
N VAL A 451 -0.95 19.02 -18.31
CA VAL A 451 -0.70 19.60 -19.65
C VAL A 451 -0.36 18.52 -20.70
N ALA A 452 0.05 17.32 -20.28
CA ALA A 452 0.34 16.21 -21.19
C ALA A 452 -0.92 15.52 -21.77
N LEU A 453 -2.10 15.69 -21.14
CA LEU A 453 -3.32 14.97 -21.56
C LEU A 453 -3.98 15.69 -22.76
N PRO A 454 -4.17 15.02 -23.93
CA PRO A 454 -4.55 15.68 -25.20
C PRO A 454 -5.94 16.33 -25.27
N ALA A 455 -6.77 16.23 -24.24
CA ALA A 455 -8.18 16.60 -24.29
C ALA A 455 -8.74 17.24 -23.01
N GLN A 456 -7.91 17.87 -22.17
CA GLN A 456 -8.43 18.68 -21.08
C GLN A 456 -8.71 20.10 -21.56
N GLU A 457 -9.99 20.48 -21.55
CA GLU A 457 -10.37 21.88 -21.39
C GLU A 457 -9.48 22.47 -20.30
N ARG A 458 -8.75 23.54 -20.64
CA ARG A 458 -7.75 24.22 -19.81
C ARG A 458 -8.16 24.18 -18.33
N GLY A 459 -7.46 23.39 -17.50
CA GLY A 459 -7.81 23.22 -16.07
C GLY A 459 -7.90 24.56 -15.33
N SER A 460 -8.77 24.70 -14.33
CA SER A 460 -8.97 25.91 -13.48
C SER A 460 -8.84 27.29 -14.17
N VAL A 461 -9.27 27.41 -15.43
CA VAL A 461 -9.41 28.69 -16.16
C VAL A 461 -10.81 28.84 -16.78
N GLY A 462 -11.80 28.14 -16.23
CA GLY A 462 -13.19 28.32 -16.61
C GLY A 462 -13.65 29.75 -16.32
N ALA A 463 -14.53 30.30 -17.17
CA ALA A 463 -15.31 31.46 -16.76
C ALA A 463 -16.22 31.05 -15.59
N LEU A 464 -16.59 32.02 -14.75
CA LEU A 464 -17.64 31.81 -13.75
C LEU A 464 -18.92 31.34 -14.47
N GLU A 465 -19.62 30.37 -13.90
CA GLU A 465 -20.72 29.68 -14.59
C GLU A 465 -22.06 30.42 -14.42
N SER A 466 -22.11 31.34 -13.47
CA SER A 466 -23.31 32.08 -13.10
C SER A 466 -23.04 33.57 -12.89
N PRO A 467 -23.96 34.48 -13.29
CA PRO A 467 -23.90 35.90 -12.92
C PRO A 467 -23.85 36.14 -11.41
N PHE A 468 -24.36 35.20 -10.61
CA PHE A 468 -24.25 35.27 -9.16
C PHE A 468 -22.81 35.07 -8.70
N GLU A 469 -22.11 34.07 -9.24
CA GLU A 469 -20.69 33.84 -8.96
C GLU A 469 -19.83 35.03 -9.41
N GLU A 470 -20.14 35.64 -10.56
CA GLU A 470 -19.53 36.88 -11.04
C GLU A 470 -19.68 38.04 -10.04
N ALA A 471 -20.87 38.19 -9.46
CA ALA A 471 -21.12 39.23 -8.46
C ALA A 471 -20.32 38.99 -7.17
N VAL A 472 -20.26 37.75 -6.69
CA VAL A 472 -19.49 37.37 -5.49
C VAL A 472 -17.99 37.58 -5.72
N ALA A 473 -17.48 37.12 -6.86
CA ALA A 473 -16.10 37.30 -7.29
C ALA A 473 -15.69 38.77 -7.33
N ALA A 474 -16.49 39.63 -7.97
CA ALA A 474 -16.20 41.05 -8.10
C ALA A 474 -16.10 41.77 -6.74
N GLU A 475 -16.96 41.43 -5.78
CA GLU A 475 -16.90 42.01 -4.43
C GLU A 475 -15.70 41.52 -3.61
N LEU A 476 -15.29 40.26 -3.79
CA LEU A 476 -14.08 39.72 -3.17
C LEU A 476 -12.81 40.40 -3.70
N GLU A 477 -12.72 40.58 -5.02
CA GLU A 477 -11.60 41.27 -5.67
C GLU A 477 -11.51 42.74 -5.25
N LYS A 478 -12.63 43.46 -5.13
CA LYS A 478 -12.66 44.84 -4.61
C LYS A 478 -12.08 44.95 -3.20
N ARG A 479 -12.17 43.90 -2.40
CA ARG A 479 -11.62 43.82 -1.04
C ARG A 479 -10.18 43.31 -0.98
N GLY A 480 -9.55 43.08 -2.14
CA GLY A 480 -8.14 42.70 -2.25
C GLY A 480 -7.88 41.19 -2.18
N TRP A 481 -8.90 40.34 -2.22
CA TRP A 481 -8.70 38.89 -2.31
C TRP A 481 -8.33 38.48 -3.73
N THR A 482 -7.34 37.59 -3.86
CA THR A 482 -7.01 36.99 -5.16
C THR A 482 -7.80 35.70 -5.34
N ILE A 483 -8.66 35.67 -6.35
CA ILE A 483 -9.57 34.54 -6.59
C ILE A 483 -9.12 33.69 -7.78
N VAL A 484 -9.57 32.44 -7.81
CA VAL A 484 -9.49 31.54 -8.96
C VAL A 484 -10.86 30.89 -9.16
N PRO A 485 -11.53 31.12 -10.29
CA PRO A 485 -12.82 30.49 -10.56
C PRO A 485 -12.66 28.99 -10.87
N GLN A 486 -13.69 28.21 -10.53
CA GLN A 486 -13.91 26.86 -11.02
C GLN A 486 -12.69 25.95 -10.82
N VAL A 487 -12.22 25.85 -9.58
CA VAL A 487 -11.03 25.08 -9.21
C VAL A 487 -11.33 23.58 -9.34
N GLY A 488 -10.55 22.89 -10.16
CA GLY A 488 -10.62 21.44 -10.38
C GLY A 488 -10.57 21.06 -11.86
N ILE A 489 -10.27 19.79 -12.14
CA ILE A 489 -10.14 19.26 -13.52
C ILE A 489 -11.25 18.29 -13.93
N SER A 490 -12.12 17.90 -13.00
CA SER A 490 -13.21 16.94 -13.26
C SER A 490 -14.59 17.60 -13.35
N GLY A 491 -15.65 16.77 -13.38
CA GLY A 491 -17.03 17.24 -13.38
C GLY A 491 -17.50 17.91 -12.08
N PHE A 492 -16.71 17.85 -11.01
CA PHE A 492 -16.93 18.65 -9.81
C PHE A 492 -15.82 19.71 -9.68
N ARG A 493 -16.22 20.93 -9.39
CA ARG A 493 -15.34 22.09 -9.24
C ARG A 493 -15.77 22.90 -8.02
N VAL A 494 -14.80 23.52 -7.35
CA VAL A 494 -15.08 24.52 -6.33
C VAL A 494 -15.32 25.84 -7.05
N ASP A 495 -16.48 26.47 -6.82
CA ASP A 495 -16.95 27.62 -7.61
C ASP A 495 -15.93 28.76 -7.61
N ILE A 496 -15.40 29.12 -6.44
CA ILE A 496 -14.36 30.16 -6.29
C ILE A 496 -13.32 29.73 -5.24
N GLY A 497 -12.06 29.57 -5.64
CA GLY A 497 -10.92 29.38 -4.74
C GLY A 497 -10.25 30.70 -4.35
N ILE A 498 -10.02 30.92 -3.06
CA ILE A 498 -9.30 32.10 -2.54
C ILE A 498 -7.83 31.73 -2.34
N ARG A 499 -6.91 32.37 -3.06
CA ARG A 499 -5.47 32.11 -2.91
C ARG A 499 -4.98 32.58 -1.54
N HIS A 500 -4.10 31.81 -0.93
CA HIS A 500 -3.46 32.20 0.33
C HIS A 500 -2.49 33.36 0.09
N PRO A 501 -2.63 34.51 0.79
CA PRO A 501 -1.74 35.66 0.60
C PRO A 501 -0.28 35.37 0.97
N ASP A 502 -0.05 34.62 2.06
CA ASP A 502 1.30 34.38 2.60
C ASP A 502 1.94 33.04 2.14
N LEU A 503 1.18 32.17 1.48
CA LEU A 503 1.64 30.83 1.06
C LEU A 503 1.52 30.70 -0.44
N ALA A 504 2.65 30.78 -1.13
CA ALA A 504 2.70 30.52 -2.56
C ALA A 504 2.24 29.08 -2.85
N GLY A 505 1.29 28.94 -3.79
CA GLY A 505 0.83 27.63 -4.23
C GLY A 505 -0.25 26.99 -3.36
N ALA A 506 -0.90 27.71 -2.43
CA ALA A 506 -2.00 27.20 -1.61
C ALA A 506 -3.27 28.07 -1.71
N TYR A 507 -4.43 27.45 -1.52
CA TYR A 507 -5.71 28.12 -1.30
C TYR A 507 -6.00 28.25 0.19
N LEU A 508 -6.46 29.43 0.60
CA LEU A 508 -6.94 29.69 1.96
C LEU A 508 -8.31 29.05 2.20
N ALA A 509 -9.21 29.21 1.22
CA ALA A 509 -10.60 28.75 1.32
C ALA A 509 -11.21 28.51 -0.07
N GLY A 510 -12.23 27.66 -0.12
CA GLY A 510 -13.14 27.49 -1.24
C GLY A 510 -14.48 28.12 -0.89
N VAL A 511 -15.01 28.94 -1.79
CA VAL A 511 -16.34 29.52 -1.67
C VAL A 511 -17.29 28.73 -2.56
N GLU A 512 -18.31 28.13 -1.95
CA GLU A 512 -19.39 27.42 -2.65
C GLU A 512 -20.65 28.30 -2.71
N CYS A 513 -21.22 28.42 -3.90
CA CYS A 513 -22.49 29.08 -4.18
C CYS A 513 -23.60 28.03 -4.32
N ASP A 514 -24.84 28.40 -4.03
CA ASP A 514 -26.03 27.55 -4.17
C ASP A 514 -26.54 27.42 -5.63
N GLY A 515 -25.60 27.33 -6.58
CA GLY A 515 -25.85 27.28 -8.02
C GLY A 515 -26.37 25.92 -8.54
N ALA A 516 -26.28 25.73 -9.86
CA ALA A 516 -26.81 24.55 -10.54
C ALA A 516 -26.26 23.22 -9.97
N THR A 517 -24.97 23.19 -9.61
CA THR A 517 -24.27 22.03 -9.03
C THR A 517 -24.73 21.69 -7.61
N TYR A 518 -25.20 22.69 -6.84
CA TYR A 518 -25.85 22.47 -5.55
C TYR A 518 -27.26 21.87 -5.76
N HIS A 519 -28.02 22.43 -6.70
CA HIS A 519 -29.39 21.99 -7.02
C HIS A 519 -29.45 20.58 -7.62
N SER A 520 -28.49 20.19 -8.47
CA SER A 520 -28.51 18.92 -9.20
C SER A 520 -28.18 17.69 -8.36
N SER A 521 -27.88 17.85 -7.06
CA SER A 521 -27.56 16.74 -6.17
C SER A 521 -28.80 15.91 -5.83
N ALA A 522 -28.68 14.58 -5.93
CA ALA A 522 -29.81 13.68 -5.76
C ALA A 522 -30.33 13.60 -4.31
N THR A 523 -29.49 13.84 -3.31
CA THR A 523 -29.87 13.74 -1.89
C THR A 523 -29.32 14.90 -1.06
N ALA A 524 -30.01 15.21 0.05
CA ALA A 524 -29.54 16.17 1.05
C ALA A 524 -28.21 15.73 1.68
N ARG A 525 -28.02 14.42 1.88
CA ARG A 525 -26.76 13.88 2.42
C ARG A 525 -25.57 14.18 1.49
N ASP A 526 -25.76 14.05 0.18
CA ASP A 526 -24.68 14.31 -0.78
C ASP A 526 -24.32 15.79 -0.84
N ARG A 527 -25.33 16.67 -0.95
CA ARG A 527 -25.13 18.12 -1.12
C ARG A 527 -24.67 18.81 0.16
N ASP A 528 -25.19 18.40 1.31
CA ASP A 528 -25.03 19.12 2.58
C ASP A 528 -24.14 18.41 3.57
N LYS A 529 -23.67 17.18 3.32
CA LYS A 529 -22.78 16.49 4.27
C LYS A 529 -21.55 15.90 3.61
N VAL A 530 -21.75 14.97 2.68
CA VAL A 530 -20.66 14.17 2.09
C VAL A 530 -19.68 15.06 1.31
N ARG A 531 -20.19 15.95 0.44
CA ARG A 531 -19.35 16.86 -0.36
C ARG A 531 -18.43 17.71 0.51
N GLU A 532 -19.01 18.42 1.48
CA GLU A 532 -18.24 19.29 2.37
C GLU A 532 -17.27 18.48 3.25
N GLN A 533 -17.70 17.32 3.75
CA GLN A 533 -16.83 16.43 4.55
C GLN A 533 -15.62 15.97 3.75
N VAL A 534 -15.78 15.63 2.46
CA VAL A 534 -14.67 15.24 1.59
C VAL A 534 -13.74 16.42 1.35
N LEU A 535 -14.25 17.58 0.95
CA LEU A 535 -13.43 18.78 0.72
C LEU A 535 -12.65 19.20 1.96
N ARG A 536 -13.31 19.22 3.14
CA ARG A 536 -12.63 19.48 4.42
C ARG A 536 -11.59 18.40 4.74
N GLY A 537 -11.90 17.13 4.45
CA GLY A 537 -10.96 16.02 4.58
C GLY A 537 -9.71 16.17 3.70
N LEU A 538 -9.83 16.82 2.54
CA LEU A 538 -8.71 17.19 1.66
C LEU A 538 -7.90 18.41 2.17
N GLY A 539 -8.45 19.16 3.13
CA GLY A 539 -7.81 20.34 3.73
C GLY A 539 -8.45 21.68 3.32
N TRP A 540 -9.58 21.68 2.60
CA TRP A 540 -10.27 22.91 2.28
C TRP A 540 -10.96 23.51 3.50
N ASN A 541 -10.85 24.84 3.64
CA ASN A 541 -11.82 25.62 4.39
C ASN A 541 -12.96 26.00 3.44
N ILE A 542 -14.16 25.45 3.65
CA ILE A 542 -15.32 25.78 2.82
C ILE A 542 -16.18 26.84 3.48
N VAL A 543 -16.49 27.89 2.71
CA VAL A 543 -17.42 28.98 3.09
C VAL A 543 -18.55 29.00 2.07
N ARG A 544 -19.81 28.93 2.55
CA ARG A 544 -20.99 28.93 1.68
C ARG A 544 -21.59 30.32 1.55
N VAL A 545 -22.06 30.64 0.34
CA VAL A 545 -22.80 31.88 0.06
C VAL A 545 -24.12 31.53 -0.62
N TRP A 546 -25.22 31.98 -0.01
CA TRP A 546 -26.57 31.72 -0.49
C TRP A 546 -27.05 32.87 -1.38
N SER A 547 -27.46 32.57 -2.61
CA SER A 547 -27.98 33.53 -3.59
C SER A 547 -29.12 34.37 -3.03
N THR A 548 -30.01 33.75 -2.24
CA THR A 548 -31.15 34.43 -1.64
C THR A 548 -30.69 35.43 -0.57
N ASP A 549 -29.74 35.07 0.29
CA ASP A 549 -29.16 35.98 1.31
C ASP A 549 -28.42 37.15 0.65
N TRP A 550 -27.62 36.85 -0.37
CA TRP A 550 -26.89 37.86 -1.15
C TRP A 550 -27.81 38.88 -1.82
N TRP A 551 -28.95 38.43 -2.34
CA TRP A 551 -29.91 39.32 -3.00
C TRP A 551 -30.61 40.27 -2.01
N PHE A 552 -30.96 39.78 -0.81
CA PHE A 552 -31.64 40.59 0.19
C PHE A 552 -30.69 41.53 0.95
N ASP A 553 -29.45 41.10 1.22
CA ASP A 553 -28.46 41.83 2.03
C ASP A 553 -27.05 41.67 1.43
N LEU A 554 -26.79 42.34 0.31
CA LEU A 554 -25.50 42.28 -0.37
C LEU A 554 -24.35 42.78 0.51
N GLU A 555 -24.51 43.95 1.12
CA GLU A 555 -23.45 44.56 1.96
C GLU A 555 -23.13 43.68 3.16
N GLY A 556 -24.14 43.23 3.91
CA GLY A 556 -23.93 42.37 5.06
C GLY A 556 -23.39 40.99 4.68
N CYS A 557 -23.82 40.40 3.55
CA CYS A 557 -23.28 39.14 3.08
C CYS A 557 -21.79 39.27 2.71
N THR A 558 -21.42 40.35 2.02
CA THR A 558 -20.03 40.62 1.63
C THR A 558 -19.14 40.88 2.86
N GLU A 559 -19.61 41.65 3.84
CA GLU A 559 -18.88 41.87 5.10
C GLU A 559 -18.65 40.56 5.86
N ARG A 560 -19.68 39.71 5.97
CA ARG A 560 -19.57 38.40 6.62
C ARG A 560 -18.58 37.50 5.90
N LEU A 561 -18.64 37.45 4.57
CA LEU A 561 -17.72 36.65 3.76
C LEU A 561 -16.27 37.11 3.95
N HIS A 562 -16.02 38.42 3.90
CA HIS A 562 -14.70 38.98 4.15
C HIS A 562 -14.20 38.69 5.57
N ALA A 563 -15.05 38.86 6.59
CA ALA A 563 -14.70 38.59 7.99
C ALA A 563 -14.33 37.11 8.20
N SER A 564 -15.08 36.18 7.60
CA SER A 564 -14.77 34.75 7.65
C SER A 564 -13.42 34.43 7.01
N LEU A 565 -13.12 35.00 5.84
CA LEU A 565 -11.82 34.80 5.17
C LEU A 565 -10.67 35.42 5.98
N ALA A 566 -10.86 36.59 6.57
CA ALA A 566 -9.88 37.23 7.44
C ALA A 566 -9.58 36.40 8.69
N ALA A 567 -10.63 35.82 9.32
CA ALA A 567 -10.47 34.93 10.46
C ALA A 567 -9.69 33.65 10.10
N LEU A 568 -9.99 33.05 8.95
CA LEU A 568 -9.24 31.88 8.44
C LEU A 568 -7.77 32.22 8.17
N LEU A 569 -7.48 33.41 7.63
CA LEU A 569 -6.11 33.87 7.39
C LEU A 569 -5.34 34.01 8.71
N GLU A 570 -5.96 34.60 9.73
CA GLU A 570 -5.33 34.76 11.05
C GLU A 570 -5.10 33.40 11.73
N GLU A 571 -6.06 32.48 11.63
CA GLU A 571 -5.88 31.11 12.14
C GLU A 571 -4.72 30.39 11.43
N SER A 572 -4.61 30.54 10.11
CA SER A 572 -3.52 29.98 9.32
C SER A 572 -2.16 30.52 9.79
N ARG A 573 -2.04 31.84 9.99
CA ARG A 573 -0.82 32.49 10.50
C ARG A 573 -0.45 32.00 11.89
N ARG A 574 -1.43 31.86 12.79
CA ARG A 574 -1.20 31.35 14.15
C ARG A 574 -0.66 29.92 14.13
N LYS A 575 -1.27 29.02 13.35
CA LYS A 575 -0.80 27.63 13.21
C LYS A 575 0.63 27.56 12.69
N GLN A 576 1.00 28.43 11.75
CA GLN A 576 2.37 28.50 11.25
C GLN A 576 3.37 28.95 12.31
N ALA A 577 3.01 29.96 13.12
CA ALA A 577 3.85 30.42 14.22
C ALA A 577 4.08 29.30 15.24
N GLU A 578 3.01 28.60 15.65
CA GLU A 578 3.09 27.45 16.55
C GLU A 578 3.97 26.32 15.99
N GLN A 579 3.87 26.05 14.69
CA GLN A 579 4.67 25.02 14.04
C GLN A 579 6.15 25.42 13.91
N GLN A 580 6.45 26.68 13.61
CA GLN A 580 7.82 27.21 13.60
C GLN A 580 8.44 27.22 15.01
N GLU A 581 7.67 27.56 16.05
CA GLU A 581 8.12 27.50 17.44
C GLU A 581 8.40 26.05 17.87
N SER A 582 7.55 25.09 17.46
CA SER A 582 7.77 23.66 17.70
C SER A 582 9.03 23.14 16.98
N GLU A 583 9.21 23.48 15.71
CA GLU A 583 10.41 23.12 14.93
C GLU A 583 11.67 23.77 15.51
N ALA A 584 11.60 25.03 15.95
CA ALA A 584 12.70 25.72 16.61
C ALA A 584 13.02 25.13 18.00
N ALA A 585 12.02 24.70 18.77
CA ALA A 585 12.21 24.04 20.05
C ALA A 585 12.85 22.65 19.90
N ILE A 586 12.43 21.88 18.90
CA ILE A 586 13.07 20.59 18.53
C ILE A 586 14.52 20.81 18.08
N HIS A 587 14.79 21.89 17.35
CA HIS A 587 16.15 22.25 16.92
C HIS A 587 17.04 22.74 18.09
N TRP A 588 16.46 23.37 19.13
CA TRP A 588 17.21 23.85 20.30
C TRP A 588 17.55 22.74 21.30
N ASP A 589 16.75 21.67 21.38
CA ASP A 589 17.01 20.52 22.27
C ASP A 589 18.15 19.59 21.76
N MET A 590 18.55 19.72 20.49
CA MET A 590 19.69 19.00 19.89
C MET A 590 21.06 19.69 20.11
N GLY A 591 21.11 20.80 20.87
CA GLY A 591 22.34 21.51 21.21
C GLY A 591 22.70 21.38 22.68
N HIS A 592 23.52 20.38 23.03
CA HIS A 592 24.01 20.19 24.40
C HIS A 592 24.66 21.47 24.99
N LYS A 593 24.36 21.71 26.27
CA LYS A 593 25.13 22.57 27.19
C LYS A 593 26.64 22.36 26.97
N VAL A 594 27.30 23.39 26.47
CA VAL A 594 28.75 23.55 26.57
C VAL A 594 28.98 24.64 27.62
N ASP A 595 29.60 24.26 28.74
CA ASP A 595 30.08 25.22 29.74
C ASP A 595 31.12 26.18 29.08
N PRO A 596 31.09 27.49 29.40
CA PRO A 596 31.97 28.44 28.77
C PRO A 596 33.40 28.28 29.31
N MET A 597 34.34 27.93 28.42
CA MET A 597 35.78 27.99 28.70
C MET A 597 36.32 29.38 28.32
N ASP A 598 37.12 29.97 29.21
CA ASP A 598 37.72 31.30 29.09
C ASP A 598 38.52 31.51 27.78
N PRO A 599 38.55 32.73 27.23
CA PRO A 599 39.29 33.04 26.01
C PRO A 599 40.77 33.36 26.32
N LEU A 600 41.69 32.75 25.57
CA LEU A 600 43.08 33.19 25.45
C LEU A 600 43.33 33.83 24.08
N PRO A 601 44.28 34.79 23.99
CA PRO A 601 44.26 35.86 22.99
C PRO A 601 45.01 35.51 21.70
N ALA A 602 44.61 36.19 20.63
CA ALA A 602 45.21 36.11 19.30
C ALA A 602 46.47 36.99 19.18
N GLU A 603 47.53 36.47 18.53
CA GLU A 603 48.55 37.26 17.81
C GLU A 603 49.11 36.48 16.58
N ASP A 604 48.85 37.07 15.41
CA ASP A 604 49.74 37.43 14.29
C ASP A 604 50.68 36.45 13.53
N LEU A 605 50.30 36.28 12.25
CA LEU A 605 51.02 36.58 10.98
C LEU A 605 52.27 35.79 10.52
N ALA A 606 52.04 35.11 9.37
CA ALA A 606 52.79 35.16 8.09
C ALA A 606 54.06 34.31 7.85
N SER A 607 54.03 33.49 6.77
CA SER A 607 54.98 33.53 5.61
C SER A 607 55.13 32.18 4.85
N ALA A 608 54.71 32.20 3.57
CA ALA A 608 55.29 31.63 2.34
C ALA A 608 55.64 30.12 2.15
N GLY A 609 55.15 29.56 1.02
CA GLY A 609 55.91 28.67 0.12
C GLY A 609 55.35 27.26 -0.18
N GLU A 610 54.84 27.03 -1.40
CA GLU A 610 54.67 25.71 -2.07
C GLU A 610 56.05 25.14 -2.56
N PRO A 611 56.18 23.92 -3.17
CA PRO A 611 55.35 22.69 -3.27
C PRO A 611 56.15 21.36 -3.05
N GLU A 612 55.50 20.18 -3.17
CA GLU A 612 55.93 18.95 -3.91
C GLU A 612 55.51 17.58 -3.30
N HIS A 613 55.07 16.66 -4.19
CA HIS A 613 54.87 15.21 -3.99
C HIS A 613 56.19 14.41 -4.11
N PRO A 614 56.35 13.24 -3.46
CA PRO A 614 56.36 11.93 -4.19
C PRO A 614 55.88 10.75 -3.29
N SER A 615 55.73 9.47 -3.63
CA SER A 615 55.69 8.60 -4.82
C SER A 615 55.41 7.17 -4.32
N ILE A 616 54.64 6.35 -5.03
CA ILE A 616 54.53 4.89 -4.77
C ILE A 616 55.08 4.14 -5.99
N LYS A 617 55.96 3.17 -5.73
CA LYS A 617 56.50 2.12 -6.63
C LYS A 617 56.29 0.78 -5.89
N SER A 618 56.16 -0.40 -6.48
CA SER A 618 55.90 -0.95 -7.81
C SER A 618 55.77 -2.47 -7.61
N GLU A 619 55.03 -3.16 -8.48
CA GLU A 619 54.80 -4.62 -8.54
C GLU A 619 56.10 -5.45 -8.73
N PRO A 620 56.02 -6.80 -8.78
CA PRO A 620 55.74 -7.46 -10.07
C PRO A 620 54.89 -8.76 -10.01
N GLU A 621 54.66 -9.25 -11.23
CA GLU A 621 53.61 -10.11 -11.81
C GLU A 621 54.07 -11.59 -12.07
N LEU A 622 53.16 -12.41 -12.63
CA LEU A 622 53.33 -13.67 -13.44
C LEU A 622 53.16 -15.03 -12.67
N VAL A 623 52.59 -16.17 -13.15
CA VAL A 623 51.99 -16.69 -14.42
C VAL A 623 51.34 -18.09 -14.19
N ALA A 624 50.26 -18.41 -14.95
CA ALA A 624 49.69 -19.68 -15.50
C ALA A 624 49.41 -21.02 -14.72
N ALA A 625 48.13 -21.44 -14.78
CA ALA A 625 47.42 -22.71 -15.19
C ALA A 625 48.14 -24.11 -15.33
N PRO A 626 47.45 -25.23 -15.72
CA PRO A 626 46.35 -26.03 -15.09
C PRO A 626 46.59 -27.58 -15.13
N LEU A 627 45.84 -28.43 -14.39
CA LEU A 627 45.67 -29.91 -14.60
C LEU A 627 44.41 -30.36 -13.82
N ALA A 628 43.36 -31.05 -14.30
CA ALA A 628 43.08 -32.13 -15.25
C ALA A 628 43.20 -33.57 -14.71
N THR A 629 42.12 -34.35 -14.92
CA THR A 629 41.94 -35.84 -14.90
C THR A 629 41.90 -36.55 -13.52
N GLY A 630 41.11 -37.61 -13.26
CA GLY A 630 40.25 -38.50 -14.06
C GLY A 630 39.24 -39.24 -13.13
N GLU A 631 38.01 -39.50 -13.57
CA GLU A 631 37.50 -40.79 -14.09
C GLU A 631 37.49 -42.01 -13.13
N ARG A 632 36.28 -42.30 -12.59
CA ARG A 632 35.48 -43.57 -12.65
C ARG A 632 36.11 -44.90 -12.13
N PRO A 633 35.36 -46.03 -12.09
CA PRO A 633 34.05 -46.33 -11.48
C PRO A 633 34.05 -47.69 -10.74
N SER A 634 32.97 -48.07 -10.04
CA SER A 634 32.52 -49.47 -9.80
C SER A 634 31.34 -49.42 -8.81
N ALA A 635 30.10 -49.68 -9.23
CA ALA A 635 29.45 -51.01 -9.22
C ALA A 635 29.51 -51.70 -7.85
N SER A 636 28.48 -52.33 -7.29
CA SER A 636 27.07 -52.56 -7.62
C SER A 636 26.55 -53.48 -6.50
N ALA A 637 25.24 -53.44 -6.22
CA ALA A 637 24.40 -54.54 -5.72
C ALA A 637 23.61 -54.15 -4.47
N GLY A 638 22.30 -54.01 -4.65
CA GLY A 638 21.34 -53.87 -3.58
C GLY A 638 21.13 -55.18 -2.82
N ILE A 639 20.54 -55.05 -1.63
CA ILE A 639 19.59 -55.96 -0.99
C ILE A 639 18.88 -55.10 0.07
N LEU A 640 17.59 -54.83 -0.12
CA LEU A 640 16.61 -54.70 0.98
C LEU A 640 16.20 -56.14 1.35
N PRO A 641 15.73 -56.48 2.58
CA PRO A 641 14.81 -55.64 3.36
C PRO A 641 14.87 -55.77 4.91
N ALA A 642 13.93 -55.04 5.53
CA ALA A 642 13.18 -55.37 6.75
C ALA A 642 13.58 -54.70 8.06
N ALA A 643 12.55 -54.08 8.65
CA ALA A 643 12.49 -53.35 9.89
C ALA A 643 12.48 -54.27 11.13
N ALA A 644 13.08 -53.80 12.23
CA ALA A 644 12.59 -53.99 13.60
C ALA A 644 13.36 -53.08 14.58
N HIS A 645 12.62 -52.28 15.35
CA HIS A 645 13.01 -51.74 16.66
C HIS A 645 13.29 -52.90 17.64
N SER A 646 14.07 -52.86 18.72
CA SER A 646 14.71 -51.84 19.57
C SER A 646 15.70 -52.58 20.49
N THR A 647 16.71 -51.91 21.05
CA THR A 647 17.08 -51.97 22.48
C THR A 647 18.18 -50.97 22.83
N HIS A 648 18.13 -50.51 24.08
CA HIS A 648 18.93 -49.49 24.75
C HIS A 648 20.45 -49.74 24.84
N ASP A 649 21.14 -48.66 25.22
CA ASP A 649 22.50 -48.54 25.78
C ASP A 649 23.67 -48.55 24.80
N THR A 650 24.17 -47.34 24.50
CA THR A 650 25.52 -46.87 24.85
C THR A 650 25.76 -45.50 24.21
N VAL A 651 26.19 -44.51 24.99
CA VAL A 651 26.80 -43.28 24.45
C VAL A 651 28.07 -43.71 23.71
N PRO A 652 28.21 -43.50 22.39
CA PRO A 652 29.47 -43.79 21.72
C PRO A 652 30.44 -42.66 22.03
N THR A 653 31.35 -42.93 22.96
CA THR A 653 32.64 -42.26 23.03
C THR A 653 33.36 -42.40 21.68
N GLY A 654 33.74 -41.27 21.05
CA GLY A 654 34.61 -41.24 19.86
C GLY A 654 33.97 -41.46 18.49
N GLY A 655 32.73 -41.00 18.25
CA GLY A 655 32.06 -41.14 16.94
C GLY A 655 32.40 -40.03 15.92
N ARG A 656 32.55 -40.40 14.64
CA ARG A 656 32.53 -39.42 13.52
C ARG A 656 31.11 -38.89 13.31
N TYR A 657 30.95 -37.59 13.06
CA TYR A 657 29.66 -36.97 12.70
C TYR A 657 29.18 -37.47 11.33
N ARG A 658 27.96 -37.99 11.28
CA ARG A 658 27.32 -38.57 10.09
C ARG A 658 25.95 -37.93 9.90
N LEU A 659 25.61 -37.62 8.66
CA LEU A 659 24.27 -37.13 8.31
C LEU A 659 23.24 -38.26 8.42
N THR A 660 22.06 -37.93 8.94
CA THR A 660 20.93 -38.87 9.00
C THR A 660 20.40 -39.15 7.60
N ASP A 661 20.32 -40.43 7.24
CA ASP A 661 19.64 -40.85 6.02
C ASP A 661 18.12 -40.85 6.22
N LEU A 662 17.45 -39.91 5.56
CA LEU A 662 15.99 -39.74 5.60
C LEU A 662 15.27 -40.42 4.44
N THR A 663 15.97 -41.14 3.55
CA THR A 663 15.38 -41.79 2.37
C THR A 663 14.44 -42.94 2.73
N GLY A 664 14.54 -43.50 3.93
CA GLY A 664 13.66 -44.55 4.45
C GLY A 664 12.25 -44.07 4.86
N PHE A 665 12.00 -42.75 4.88
CA PHE A 665 10.69 -42.18 5.22
C PHE A 665 9.85 -41.97 3.96
N SER A 666 8.54 -42.26 4.03
CA SER A 666 7.60 -41.93 2.94
C SER A 666 7.37 -40.41 2.92
N THR A 667 8.21 -39.69 2.17
CA THR A 667 8.16 -38.23 2.04
C THR A 667 7.08 -37.80 1.06
N SER A 668 6.06 -37.09 1.55
CA SER A 668 4.96 -36.56 0.73
C SER A 668 4.85 -35.04 0.92
N PRO A 669 5.44 -34.22 0.03
CA PRO A 669 5.44 -32.76 0.17
C PRO A 669 4.03 -32.16 0.27
N ASP A 670 3.06 -32.72 -0.46
CA ASP A 670 1.67 -32.24 -0.48
C ASP A 670 0.95 -32.45 0.85
N GLN A 671 1.35 -33.48 1.63
CA GLN A 671 0.76 -33.82 2.91
C GLN A 671 1.49 -33.20 4.10
N PHE A 672 2.58 -32.45 3.88
CA PHE A 672 3.44 -31.93 4.95
C PHE A 672 2.68 -31.09 5.99
N TYR A 673 1.68 -30.33 5.54
CA TYR A 673 0.84 -29.50 6.40
C TYR A 673 -0.37 -30.26 6.97
N ASP A 674 -0.65 -31.45 6.47
CA ASP A 674 -1.79 -32.27 6.90
C ASP A 674 -1.57 -32.86 8.27
N PHE A 675 -2.67 -33.01 9.01
CA PHE A 675 -2.64 -33.55 10.37
C PHE A 675 -2.10 -35.00 10.41
N VAL A 676 -2.45 -35.81 9.40
CA VAL A 676 -2.06 -37.23 9.31
C VAL A 676 -0.54 -37.39 9.20
N TYR A 677 0.15 -36.40 8.63
CA TYR A 677 1.59 -36.46 8.37
C TYR A 677 2.46 -36.10 9.58
N ARG A 678 1.85 -35.64 10.69
CA ARG A 678 2.56 -35.27 11.93
C ARG A 678 3.36 -36.42 12.53
N GLY A 679 2.87 -37.66 12.40
CA GLY A 679 3.59 -38.84 12.88
C GLY A 679 4.91 -39.03 12.14
N THR A 680 4.88 -38.92 10.80
CA THR A 680 6.07 -39.01 9.95
C THR A 680 7.07 -37.91 10.25
N LEU A 681 6.61 -36.64 10.37
CA LEU A 681 7.49 -35.52 10.71
C LEU A 681 8.16 -35.68 12.06
N ARG A 682 7.40 -36.14 13.06
CA ARG A 682 7.96 -36.42 14.38
C ARG A 682 9.03 -37.51 14.31
N SER A 683 8.78 -38.61 13.62
CA SER A 683 9.77 -39.69 13.46
C SER A 683 11.03 -39.23 12.70
N MET A 684 10.88 -38.31 11.73
CA MET A 684 12.03 -37.71 11.04
C MET A 684 12.84 -36.79 11.96
N VAL A 685 12.17 -35.93 12.74
CA VAL A 685 12.82 -35.07 13.75
C VAL A 685 13.57 -35.92 14.77
N ASP A 686 12.93 -36.95 15.31
CA ASP A 686 13.52 -37.86 16.29
C ASP A 686 14.76 -38.56 15.70
N ALA A 687 14.70 -39.03 14.46
CA ALA A 687 15.83 -39.68 13.78
C ALA A 687 17.02 -38.74 13.52
N VAL A 688 16.76 -37.47 13.20
CA VAL A 688 17.84 -36.48 13.02
C VAL A 688 18.48 -36.14 14.36
N ILE A 689 17.69 -35.87 15.40
CA ILE A 689 18.25 -35.50 16.71
C ILE A 689 18.99 -36.68 17.36
N GLU A 690 18.51 -37.92 17.20
CA GLU A 690 19.18 -39.10 17.77
C GLU A 690 20.57 -39.34 17.15
N GLN A 691 20.76 -39.02 15.88
CA GLN A 691 22.00 -39.29 15.15
C GLN A 691 22.94 -38.08 15.08
N GLU A 692 22.40 -36.86 14.89
CA GLU A 692 23.16 -35.63 14.69
C GLU A 692 23.20 -34.71 15.92
N GLY A 693 22.30 -34.91 16.90
CA GLY A 693 22.20 -34.06 18.09
C GLY A 693 23.51 -34.05 18.90
N PRO A 694 23.95 -32.91 19.45
CA PRO A 694 23.30 -31.60 19.39
C PRO A 694 23.49 -30.89 18.04
N LEU A 695 22.44 -30.23 17.54
CA LEU A 695 22.46 -29.49 16.27
C LEU A 695 21.59 -28.23 16.34
N ARG A 696 21.89 -27.23 15.49
CA ARG A 696 21.08 -26.00 15.40
C ARG A 696 19.71 -26.28 14.79
N ASP A 697 18.67 -25.66 15.34
CA ASP A 697 17.28 -25.79 14.88
C ASP A 697 17.09 -25.47 13.38
N ASP A 698 17.78 -24.44 12.86
CA ASP A 698 17.78 -24.10 11.44
C ASP A 698 18.32 -25.23 10.56
N VAL A 699 19.37 -25.91 11.02
CA VAL A 699 20.00 -27.02 10.27
C VAL A 699 19.04 -28.21 10.24
N LEU A 700 18.40 -28.53 11.37
CA LEU A 700 17.35 -29.54 11.44
C LEU A 700 16.21 -29.22 10.45
N ALA A 701 15.73 -27.98 10.45
CA ALA A 701 14.66 -27.55 9.56
C ALA A 701 15.07 -27.64 8.08
N GLN A 702 16.32 -27.31 7.74
CA GLN A 702 16.88 -27.49 6.40
C GLN A 702 16.99 -28.98 6.00
N ARG A 703 17.38 -29.87 6.91
CA ARG A 703 17.46 -31.32 6.63
C ARG A 703 16.09 -31.89 6.29
N ILE A 704 15.10 -31.56 7.10
CA ILE A 704 13.72 -32.00 6.88
C ILE A 704 13.17 -31.37 5.60
N ALA A 705 13.40 -30.07 5.35
CA ALA A 705 12.91 -29.42 4.13
C ALA A 705 13.51 -30.03 2.86
N ARG A 706 14.81 -30.33 2.85
CA ARG A 706 15.49 -30.99 1.71
C ARG A 706 14.98 -32.41 1.49
N ALA A 707 14.66 -33.16 2.54
CA ALA A 707 14.05 -34.48 2.41
C ALA A 707 12.68 -34.44 1.72
N HIS A 708 11.98 -33.30 1.78
CA HIS A 708 10.71 -33.07 1.08
C HIS A 708 10.88 -32.34 -0.27
N GLY A 709 12.11 -32.26 -0.80
CA GLY A 709 12.39 -31.68 -2.12
C GLY A 709 12.42 -30.14 -2.16
N TRP A 710 12.38 -29.45 -1.02
CA TRP A 710 12.46 -27.99 -1.00
C TRP A 710 13.91 -27.48 -0.94
N LEU A 711 14.23 -26.54 -1.82
CA LEU A 711 15.53 -25.87 -1.88
C LEU A 711 15.68 -24.75 -0.83
N ARG A 712 14.57 -24.22 -0.29
CA ARG A 712 14.54 -23.14 0.72
C ARG A 712 13.57 -23.48 1.85
N THR A 713 13.97 -23.18 3.09
CA THR A 713 13.13 -23.36 4.29
C THR A 713 12.41 -22.06 4.63
N GLY A 714 11.19 -21.90 4.10
CA GLY A 714 10.32 -20.76 4.42
C GLY A 714 9.74 -20.82 5.84
N ASN A 715 9.21 -19.70 6.35
CA ASN A 715 8.70 -19.58 7.72
C ASN A 715 7.61 -20.61 8.06
N LYS A 716 6.68 -20.88 7.14
CA LYS A 716 5.63 -21.91 7.33
C LYS A 716 6.18 -23.32 7.55
N ILE A 717 7.30 -23.67 6.90
CA ILE A 717 7.94 -24.98 7.07
C ILE A 717 8.60 -25.03 8.45
N ARG A 718 9.28 -23.95 8.85
CA ARG A 718 9.91 -23.81 10.17
C ARG A 718 8.89 -23.91 11.31
N GLU A 719 7.82 -23.11 11.27
CA GLU A 719 6.74 -23.16 12.26
C GLU A 719 6.15 -24.57 12.40
N ARG A 720 6.01 -25.28 11.28
CA ARG A 720 5.47 -26.65 11.28
C ARG A 720 6.41 -27.62 11.99
N ILE A 721 7.71 -27.52 11.76
CA ILE A 721 8.74 -28.36 12.39
C ILE A 721 8.87 -28.02 13.87
N ASP A 722 8.80 -26.73 14.24
CA ASP A 722 8.93 -26.24 15.62
C ASP A 722 7.90 -26.83 16.57
N LEU A 723 6.70 -27.16 16.08
CA LEU A 723 5.66 -27.85 16.85
C LEU A 723 6.13 -29.21 17.39
N HIS A 724 7.13 -29.84 16.77
CA HIS A 724 7.68 -31.14 17.14
C HIS A 724 8.91 -31.03 18.04
N LEU A 725 9.43 -29.82 18.26
CA LEU A 725 10.70 -29.59 18.98
C LEU A 725 10.53 -29.37 20.49
N ARG A 726 9.31 -29.44 21.03
CA ARG A 726 9.00 -29.10 22.43
C ARG A 726 9.52 -30.12 23.46
N GLU A 727 9.85 -31.33 23.02
CA GLU A 727 10.28 -32.42 23.91
C GLU A 727 11.81 -32.52 24.05
N PHE A 728 12.55 -31.66 23.34
CA PHE A 728 14.01 -31.61 23.35
C PHE A 728 14.51 -30.45 24.22
N ASP A 729 15.67 -30.65 24.85
CA ASP A 729 16.32 -29.60 25.61
C ASP A 729 17.01 -28.62 24.65
N ARG A 730 17.16 -27.36 25.08
CA ARG A 730 17.73 -26.29 24.26
C ARG A 730 18.83 -25.54 24.99
N THR A 731 19.87 -25.17 24.25
CA THR A 731 20.88 -24.21 24.70
C THR A 731 20.92 -23.02 23.74
N GLU A 732 20.78 -21.83 24.28
CA GLU A 732 20.91 -20.58 23.51
C GLU A 732 22.39 -20.19 23.44
N GLU A 733 22.92 -20.10 22.22
CA GLU A 733 24.31 -19.75 21.94
C GLU A 733 24.38 -18.56 20.96
N SER A 734 25.54 -17.91 20.85
CA SER A 734 25.75 -16.76 19.97
C SER A 734 25.42 -16.98 18.48
N SER A 735 25.45 -18.22 17.99
CA SER A 735 25.08 -18.56 16.60
C SER A 735 23.64 -19.07 16.43
N GLY A 736 22.86 -19.17 17.51
CA GLY A 736 21.47 -19.63 17.51
C GLY A 736 21.16 -20.71 18.54
N SER A 737 19.94 -21.26 18.47
CA SER A 737 19.44 -22.26 19.43
C SER A 737 19.86 -23.68 19.02
N PHE A 738 20.52 -24.41 19.93
CA PHE A 738 20.93 -25.80 19.73
C PHE A 738 19.98 -26.76 20.44
N LEU A 739 19.55 -27.80 19.72
CA LEU A 739 18.65 -28.84 20.20
C LEU A 739 19.43 -30.05 20.72
N TRP A 740 19.08 -30.50 21.92
CA TRP A 740 19.69 -31.63 22.61
C TRP A 740 18.66 -32.72 22.89
N LYS A 741 19.13 -33.96 22.95
CA LYS A 741 18.32 -35.04 23.52
C LYS A 741 18.04 -34.73 24.99
N ARG A 742 16.82 -35.02 25.43
CA ARG A 742 16.39 -34.72 26.79
C ARG A 742 17.33 -35.32 27.84
N GLY A 743 17.86 -34.49 28.74
CA GLY A 743 18.79 -34.85 29.81
C GLY A 743 20.24 -35.04 29.38
N THR A 744 20.63 -34.63 28.16
CA THR A 744 22.01 -34.80 27.62
C THR A 744 22.81 -33.52 27.52
N VAL A 745 22.29 -32.39 28.02
CA VAL A 745 23.02 -31.11 28.04
C VAL A 745 24.24 -31.23 28.96
N VAL A 746 25.42 -31.01 28.38
CA VAL A 746 26.71 -31.09 29.08
C VAL A 746 27.58 -29.87 28.73
N ASP A 747 28.52 -29.53 29.61
CA ASP A 747 29.42 -28.39 29.41
C ASP A 747 30.57 -28.68 28.43
N LEU A 748 31.00 -29.94 28.34
CA LEU A 748 32.02 -30.44 27.42
C LEU A 748 31.48 -31.67 26.71
N LEU A 749 31.57 -31.68 25.38
CA LEU A 749 31.16 -32.79 24.53
C LEU A 749 32.30 -33.12 23.56
N ASP A 750 32.74 -34.37 23.47
CA ASP A 750 33.83 -34.74 22.56
C ASP A 750 33.54 -34.29 21.13
N TYR A 751 34.51 -33.63 20.49
CA TYR A 751 34.36 -33.12 19.13
C TYR A 751 34.20 -34.25 18.11
N ARG A 752 33.10 -34.18 17.35
CA ARG A 752 32.77 -35.19 16.33
C ARG A 752 33.33 -34.79 14.97
N MET A 753 34.44 -35.41 14.58
CA MET A 753 35.06 -35.24 13.25
C MET A 753 34.08 -35.66 12.13
N PRO A 754 33.98 -34.92 11.01
CA PRO A 754 33.10 -35.27 9.91
C PRO A 754 33.47 -36.63 9.28
N PHE A 755 32.47 -37.44 8.93
CA PHE A 755 32.69 -38.75 8.32
C PHE A 755 33.18 -38.66 6.86
N ASP A 756 32.65 -37.69 6.11
CA ASP A 756 32.97 -37.39 4.71
C ASP A 756 32.92 -35.86 4.45
N ALA A 757 33.11 -35.44 3.20
CA ALA A 757 33.10 -34.02 2.83
C ALA A 757 31.72 -33.36 3.01
N ASP A 758 30.63 -34.14 2.87
CA ASP A 758 29.25 -33.64 2.96
C ASP A 758 28.79 -33.47 4.42
N ALA A 759 29.37 -34.26 5.34
CA ALA A 759 29.16 -34.16 6.79
C ALA A 759 29.98 -33.01 7.44
N ARG A 760 30.67 -32.18 6.65
CA ARG A 760 31.44 -31.05 7.18
C ARG A 760 30.51 -29.95 7.71
N ARG A 761 30.60 -29.68 9.01
CA ARG A 761 29.84 -28.62 9.70
C ARG A 761 30.59 -27.28 9.63
N SER A 762 29.87 -26.17 9.50
CA SER A 762 30.49 -24.86 9.71
C SER A 762 30.70 -24.62 11.21
N ILE A 763 31.62 -23.71 11.58
CA ILE A 763 31.88 -23.36 12.98
C ILE A 763 30.59 -22.87 13.69
N ALA A 764 29.69 -22.22 12.95
CA ALA A 764 28.41 -21.75 13.50
C ALA A 764 27.42 -22.89 13.79
N ASP A 765 27.61 -24.07 13.20
CA ASP A 765 26.73 -25.24 13.36
C ASP A 765 27.27 -26.27 14.36
N ILE A 766 28.43 -26.03 14.96
CA ILE A 766 29.03 -26.86 16.01
C ILE A 766 28.70 -26.23 17.36
N PRO A 767 28.13 -26.97 18.34
CA PRO A 767 27.80 -26.42 19.65
C PRO A 767 29.08 -26.00 20.41
N ILE A 768 28.98 -24.99 21.27
CA ILE A 768 30.13 -24.50 22.05
C ILE A 768 30.74 -25.60 22.93
N ALA A 769 29.92 -26.54 23.44
CA ALA A 769 30.41 -27.69 24.22
C ALA A 769 31.40 -28.58 23.43
N GLU A 770 31.22 -28.73 22.11
CA GLU A 770 32.17 -29.45 21.25
C GLU A 770 33.43 -28.64 20.97
N LEU A 771 33.28 -27.33 20.71
CA LEU A 771 34.42 -26.46 20.44
C LEU A 771 35.32 -26.30 21.67
N ALA A 772 34.72 -26.16 22.86
CA ALA A 772 35.44 -26.08 24.13
C ALA A 772 36.20 -27.38 24.43
N ALA A 773 35.63 -28.55 24.11
CA ALA A 773 36.32 -29.83 24.28
C ALA A 773 37.57 -29.95 23.39
N VAL A 774 37.58 -29.38 22.18
CA VAL A 774 38.79 -29.33 21.33
C VAL A 774 39.88 -28.50 22.00
N VAL A 775 39.53 -27.38 22.62
CA VAL A 775 40.48 -26.51 23.32
C VAL A 775 41.05 -27.23 24.54
N VAL A 776 40.20 -27.88 25.34
CA VAL A 776 40.64 -28.67 26.52
C VAL A 776 41.54 -29.85 26.10
N ALA A 777 41.27 -30.48 24.97
CA ALA A 777 42.11 -31.57 24.45
C ALA A 777 43.45 -31.10 23.87
N ASN A 778 43.63 -29.80 23.62
CA ASN A 778 44.80 -29.19 23.00
C ASN A 778 45.19 -27.89 23.74
N GLU A 779 45.57 -28.02 25.01
CA GLU A 779 45.87 -26.88 25.88
C GLU A 779 46.95 -25.94 25.30
N ASP A 780 47.89 -26.48 24.51
CA ASP A 780 48.95 -25.75 23.82
C ASP A 780 48.44 -24.58 22.93
N ILE A 781 47.16 -24.61 22.50
CA ILE A 781 46.52 -23.53 21.72
C ILE A 781 46.40 -22.25 22.54
N LEU A 782 46.19 -22.36 23.86
CA LEU A 782 46.04 -21.21 24.75
C LEU A 782 47.33 -20.40 24.87
N GLU A 783 48.48 -21.00 24.57
CA GLU A 783 49.79 -20.36 24.60
C GLU A 783 50.19 -19.72 23.25
N GLN A 784 49.40 -19.92 22.19
CA GLN A 784 49.68 -19.36 20.87
C GLN A 784 49.37 -17.86 20.78
N SER A 785 50.02 -17.18 19.83
CA SER A 785 49.79 -15.74 19.59
C SER A 785 48.39 -15.41 19.07
N ASP A 786 47.70 -16.35 18.40
CA ASP A 786 46.30 -16.21 17.97
C ASP A 786 45.54 -17.55 18.16
N PRO A 787 45.08 -17.84 19.40
CA PRO A 787 44.43 -19.11 19.75
C PRO A 787 43.20 -19.44 18.88
N ALA A 788 42.42 -18.44 18.49
CA ALA A 788 41.24 -18.63 17.65
C ALA A 788 41.60 -19.08 16.22
N LEU A 789 42.70 -18.57 15.67
CA LEU A 789 43.15 -18.98 14.34
C LEU A 789 43.68 -20.42 14.33
N ASP A 790 44.42 -20.82 15.36
CA ASP A 790 44.94 -22.19 15.46
C ASP A 790 43.84 -23.20 15.78
N LEU A 791 42.86 -22.85 16.60
CA LEU A 791 41.65 -23.65 16.79
C LEU A 791 40.87 -23.84 15.47
N ALA A 792 40.76 -22.78 14.66
CA ALA A 792 40.11 -22.88 13.34
C ALA A 792 40.86 -23.82 12.38
N ARG A 793 42.21 -23.82 12.41
CA ARG A 793 43.03 -24.74 11.61
C ARG A 793 42.81 -26.20 12.01
N LEU A 794 42.67 -26.49 13.30
CA LEU A 794 42.33 -27.84 13.77
C LEU A 794 40.95 -28.31 13.32
N LEU A 795 40.01 -27.38 13.18
CA LEU A 795 38.68 -27.62 12.61
C LEU A 795 38.68 -27.61 11.06
N GLY A 796 39.86 -27.49 10.44
CA GLY A 796 40.09 -27.53 8.99
C GLY A 796 39.80 -26.21 8.26
N VAL A 797 39.58 -25.09 8.95
CA VAL A 797 39.22 -23.80 8.36
C VAL A 797 40.48 -22.95 8.13
N GLU A 798 40.82 -22.71 6.86
CA GLU A 798 42.04 -21.97 6.47
C GLU A 798 41.91 -20.43 6.57
N ARG A 799 40.69 -19.89 6.43
CA ARG A 799 40.40 -18.44 6.49
C ARG A 799 39.31 -18.16 7.51
N LEU A 800 39.65 -17.36 8.52
CA LEU A 800 38.76 -17.03 9.62
C LEU A 800 37.94 -15.77 9.33
N ALA A 801 36.61 -15.89 9.26
CA ALA A 801 35.70 -14.75 9.20
C ALA A 801 35.47 -14.17 10.61
N ALA A 802 35.14 -12.87 10.71
CA ALA A 802 34.94 -12.18 11.99
C ALA A 802 33.88 -12.83 12.90
N ILE A 803 32.76 -13.30 12.31
CA ILE A 803 31.68 -14.00 13.04
C ILE A 803 32.17 -15.34 13.60
N SER A 804 32.96 -16.09 12.84
CA SER A 804 33.56 -17.34 13.31
C SER A 804 34.61 -17.11 14.40
N ARG A 805 35.34 -16.00 14.34
CA ARG A 805 36.34 -15.62 15.36
C ARG A 805 35.69 -15.42 16.73
N SER A 806 34.66 -14.56 16.80
CA SER A 806 33.94 -14.30 18.06
C SER A 806 33.40 -15.58 18.72
N ARG A 807 33.00 -16.56 17.92
CA ARG A 807 32.48 -17.84 18.42
C ARG A 807 33.58 -18.78 18.94
N LEU A 808 34.75 -18.77 18.32
CA LEU A 808 35.91 -19.52 18.81
C LEU A 808 36.45 -18.90 20.10
N ASP A 809 36.43 -17.57 20.21
CA ASP A 809 36.79 -16.85 21.44
C ASP A 809 35.85 -17.25 22.60
N GLU A 810 34.53 -17.33 22.36
CA GLU A 810 33.56 -17.80 23.36
C GLU A 810 33.81 -19.25 23.81
N ALA A 811 34.22 -20.13 22.88
CA ALA A 811 34.59 -21.51 23.20
C ALA A 811 35.87 -21.60 24.03
N ILE A 812 36.87 -20.74 23.75
CA ILE A 812 38.10 -20.61 24.53
C ILE A 812 37.79 -20.14 25.95
N ASP A 813 36.95 -19.11 26.10
CA ASP A 813 36.52 -18.61 27.42
C ASP A 813 35.76 -19.67 28.23
N ARG A 814 34.97 -20.53 27.55
CA ARG A 814 34.30 -21.65 28.22
C ARG A 814 35.27 -22.76 28.61
N ALA A 815 36.26 -23.06 27.77
CA ALA A 815 37.30 -24.03 28.07
C ALA A 815 38.17 -23.59 29.26
N GLN A 816 38.59 -22.32 29.30
CA GLN A 816 39.35 -21.75 30.42
C GLN A 816 38.57 -21.82 31.74
N ARG A 817 37.26 -21.55 31.73
CA ARG A 817 36.40 -21.69 32.91
C ARG A 817 36.32 -23.14 33.40
N ASN A 818 36.26 -24.11 32.50
CA ASN A 818 36.26 -25.52 32.86
C ASN A 818 37.62 -25.96 33.45
N LEU A 819 38.73 -25.59 32.81
CA LEU A 819 40.08 -25.86 33.30
C LEU A 819 40.34 -25.24 34.69
N ALA A 820 39.78 -24.06 34.98
CA ALA A 820 39.88 -23.43 36.29
C ALA A 820 39.00 -24.09 37.39
N SER A 821 38.01 -24.91 36.99
CA SER A 821 37.09 -25.62 37.89
C SER A 821 37.46 -27.09 38.15
N THR A 822 38.50 -27.58 37.47
CA THR A 822 39.07 -28.94 37.63
C THR A 822 40.33 -28.85 38.48
#